data_AF-A0A359HAE1-F1
#
_entry.id   AF-A0A359HAE1-F1
#
_cell.length_a   1.000
_cell.length_b   1.000
_cell.length_c   1.000
_cell.angle_alpha   90.00
_cell.angle_beta   90.00
_cell.angle_gamma   90.00
#
_symmetry.space_group_name_H-M   'P 1'
#
loop_
_entity.id
_entity.type
_entity.pdbx_description
1 polymer ?
#
loop_
_entity_poly.entity_id
_entity_poly.type
_entity_poly.pdbx_seq_one_letter_code
_entity_poly.pdbx_strand_id
1 'polypeptide(L)'
;MYAVILAGGSGTRLWPLSRENNPKQNLKLLDNEKSLLQETVERVLKVIPEERIIIVIHKDQKAGIENQLKSLGIEKAVLMSEPSARNTAPAVGLAAWYIEEVDGQDALMAVLPADHLVTSKEEFAILFNQARQSAKRYGMVTFGIRPTYPETGYGYIKCGERLDEWTYRVRKFVEKPVFDQACIYLKDPRFLWNSGMFVFKVEDLIAQYRRFLPGLSDSLDNLDYREYSNLEKIYGSIESISIDYGILEKSDQVTVIPADFSWSDVGNWEALYKIFPKDIHGNYVRGKVVSLDTHSSLIYSQTRLIGTIGVENLIIVDTEDVLLICSREKTQEVKKIVEEVKKNNLLENKVNSAGDKPSEAYKKWLNSRVIDPDTHQELLDIKDDPDSIIDRFGTELSFGTGGMRGMIGAGLNRINRYVIRKATQGLADYLRDQYSETQKIKVAIAYDTRYYSGEFAEETALVLSANGIEALVFKGVHPTPLLSFATRELGCCAGVVITASHNPPNYNGYKVYGPDGAQLVSQMSDKLTKAISQVDIFDDVYIIPMEEAVDKGLFKYVGSELDELYIEKVRSLSLTEPESNIKVVFTPLHGTGSCFIPTLLGEMDYIDLYEVKEQMSADPAFPTIRVPNPEDPEAFTISLEMAGHLNADLVLATDPDCDRVGCAARNRNGSYSFLNGNKIGALLLEYILGRLSEKGALPADGVVIKTIVTGEMGKAIAASYGIRTMETLTGFKYIGEKIKEFEETGSSHFLFGYEESYGFLAGTFVRDKDANIAAFLIAEMAAYYKQRGQNLHEVLEDLYKRHGYYKEDLLSLNLRDKALEAKLMEAFNNELPETDCMTAVEKRDYSCGICCDLINGSEVCLDLPNSRVLYYKFDDNSWFCVRPSGTEPKIKIYLSVVGKSDEEAANKLESLKKMILSKAG
;
A
#
# COMPACT_ATOMS: atom_id res chain seq x y z
N MET A 1 -25.98 21.55 -23.90
CA MET A 1 -24.73 21.21 -24.60
C MET A 1 -24.03 20.14 -23.80
N TYR A 2 -23.65 19.04 -24.45
CA TYR A 2 -22.85 17.96 -23.86
C TYR A 2 -21.36 18.15 -24.16
N ALA A 3 -20.49 17.65 -23.29
CA ALA A 3 -19.09 17.44 -23.59
C ALA A 3 -18.87 15.96 -23.89
N VAL A 4 -18.26 15.67 -25.03
CA VAL A 4 -17.83 14.33 -25.42
C VAL A 4 -16.31 14.33 -25.41
N ILE A 5 -15.74 13.73 -24.37
CA ILE A 5 -14.29 13.65 -24.17
C ILE A 5 -13.80 12.32 -24.77
N LEU A 6 -12.93 12.39 -25.77
CA LEU A 6 -12.35 11.22 -26.44
C LEU A 6 -11.09 10.77 -25.69
N ALA A 7 -11.17 9.59 -25.06
CA ALA A 7 -10.13 9.04 -24.19
C ALA A 7 -9.81 7.56 -24.47
N GLY A 8 -10.23 7.00 -25.63
CA GLY A 8 -9.98 5.60 -26.00
C GLY A 8 -8.64 5.28 -26.69
N GLY A 9 -7.80 6.29 -26.97
CA GLY A 9 -6.53 6.08 -27.66
C GLY A 9 -5.45 5.38 -26.81
N SER A 10 -4.57 4.59 -27.43
CA SER A 10 -3.45 3.91 -26.74
C SER A 10 -2.20 4.79 -26.56
N GLY A 11 -1.99 5.77 -27.45
CA GLY A 11 -1.05 6.88 -27.25
C GLY A 11 0.42 6.53 -27.00
N THR A 12 1.05 5.67 -27.80
CA THR A 12 2.40 5.10 -27.53
C THR A 12 3.61 6.00 -27.85
N ARG A 13 3.41 7.22 -28.36
CA ARG A 13 4.52 8.12 -28.78
C ARG A 13 5.23 8.85 -27.62
N LEU A 14 4.70 8.75 -26.41
CA LEU A 14 5.35 9.15 -25.15
C LEU A 14 5.94 7.95 -24.40
N TRP A 15 6.14 6.81 -25.07
CA TRP A 15 6.90 5.71 -24.49
C TRP A 15 8.29 6.21 -24.07
N PRO A 16 8.85 5.75 -22.93
CA PRO A 16 8.35 4.69 -22.04
C PRO A 16 7.31 5.09 -20.99
N LEU A 17 6.95 6.37 -20.90
CA LEU A 17 5.95 6.86 -19.95
C LEU A 17 4.54 6.42 -20.34
N SER A 18 4.17 6.53 -21.62
CA SER A 18 2.91 5.95 -22.10
C SER A 18 3.08 4.48 -22.51
N ARG A 19 2.12 3.66 -22.07
CA ARG A 19 2.05 2.21 -22.33
C ARG A 19 0.63 1.80 -22.67
N GLU A 20 0.44 0.58 -23.14
CA GLU A 20 -0.91 0.07 -23.45
C GLU A 20 -1.84 0.11 -22.23
N ASN A 21 -1.32 -0.28 -21.06
CA ASN A 21 -2.07 -0.29 -19.80
C ASN A 21 -2.07 1.08 -19.08
N ASN A 22 -1.30 2.05 -19.59
CA ASN A 22 -1.27 3.42 -19.07
C ASN A 22 -1.12 4.42 -20.24
N PRO A 23 -2.19 4.63 -21.00
CA PRO A 23 -2.17 5.44 -22.21
C PRO A 23 -1.91 6.91 -21.89
N LYS A 24 -1.51 7.70 -22.90
CA LYS A 24 -1.00 9.06 -22.69
C LYS A 24 -1.96 9.99 -21.93
N GLN A 25 -3.27 9.84 -22.12
CA GLN A 25 -4.29 10.64 -21.44
C GLN A 25 -4.33 10.43 -19.92
N ASN A 26 -3.79 9.31 -19.43
CA ASN A 26 -3.66 9.01 -18.00
C ASN A 26 -2.37 9.57 -17.39
N LEU A 27 -1.45 10.12 -18.21
CA LEU A 27 -0.16 10.61 -17.72
C LEU A 27 -0.29 11.95 -16.99
N LYS A 28 0.41 12.04 -15.86
CA LYS A 28 0.51 13.23 -15.01
C LYS A 28 1.70 14.09 -15.43
N LEU A 29 1.55 14.74 -16.59
CA LEU A 29 2.63 15.48 -17.22
C LEU A 29 2.86 16.87 -16.63
N LEU A 30 1.89 17.41 -15.89
CA LEU A 30 1.96 18.70 -15.21
C LEU A 30 2.34 18.55 -13.73
N ASP A 31 2.82 19.63 -13.12
CA ASP A 31 3.26 19.69 -11.70
C ASP A 31 2.09 19.60 -10.71
N ASN A 32 0.85 19.70 -11.18
CA ASN A 32 -0.36 19.57 -10.37
C ASN A 32 -0.79 18.11 -10.15
N GLU A 33 -0.01 17.14 -10.63
CA GLU A 33 -0.20 15.69 -10.43
C GLU A 33 -1.56 15.16 -10.91
N LYS A 34 -2.22 15.88 -11.83
CA LYS A 34 -3.44 15.46 -12.53
C LYS A 34 -3.10 14.88 -13.90
N SER A 35 -3.88 13.88 -14.33
CA SER A 35 -3.76 13.36 -15.69
C SER A 35 -4.25 14.37 -16.73
N LEU A 36 -3.86 14.20 -17.99
CA LEU A 36 -4.39 15.02 -19.09
C LEU A 36 -5.92 14.92 -19.19
N LEU A 37 -6.48 13.74 -18.93
CA LEU A 37 -7.93 13.54 -18.86
C LEU A 37 -8.55 14.38 -17.74
N GLN A 38 -7.99 14.33 -16.53
CA GLN A 38 -8.48 15.10 -15.39
C GLN A 38 -8.43 16.61 -15.66
N GLU A 39 -7.36 17.10 -16.27
CA GLU A 39 -7.28 18.49 -16.71
C GLU A 39 -8.35 18.87 -17.73
N THR A 40 -8.66 17.96 -18.65
CA THR A 40 -9.72 18.17 -19.64
C THR A 40 -11.09 18.20 -18.97
N VAL A 41 -11.37 17.29 -18.03
CA VAL A 41 -12.62 17.25 -17.26
C VAL A 41 -12.79 18.53 -16.44
N GLU A 42 -11.77 18.98 -15.70
CA GLU A 42 -11.86 20.23 -14.93
C GLU A 42 -12.08 21.46 -15.80
N ARG A 43 -11.43 21.51 -16.96
CA ARG A 43 -11.60 22.59 -17.92
C ARG A 43 -13.03 22.61 -18.47
N VAL A 44 -13.62 21.44 -18.72
CA VAL A 44 -15.01 21.28 -19.15
C VAL A 44 -16.01 21.69 -18.07
N LEU A 45 -15.75 21.33 -16.80
CA LEU A 45 -16.64 21.63 -15.67
C LEU A 45 -16.87 23.12 -15.43
N LYS A 46 -16.01 24.00 -15.97
CA LYS A 46 -16.21 25.45 -15.95
C LYS A 46 -17.38 25.91 -16.83
N VAL A 47 -17.80 25.12 -17.81
CA VAL A 47 -18.80 25.50 -18.82
C VAL A 47 -19.93 24.50 -18.98
N ILE A 48 -19.71 23.22 -18.66
CA ILE A 48 -20.69 22.13 -18.82
C ILE A 48 -20.82 21.39 -17.48
N PRO A 49 -22.05 21.18 -16.98
CA PRO A 49 -22.27 20.45 -15.73
C PRO A 49 -21.94 18.96 -15.88
N GLU A 50 -21.60 18.30 -14.77
CA GLU A 50 -21.11 16.91 -14.77
C GLU A 50 -22.08 15.92 -15.43
N GLU A 51 -23.40 16.11 -15.30
CA GLU A 51 -24.43 15.22 -15.87
C GLU A 51 -24.43 15.24 -17.40
N ARG A 52 -23.77 16.23 -18.01
CA ARG A 52 -23.66 16.39 -19.45
C ARG A 52 -22.25 16.12 -19.97
N ILE A 53 -21.40 15.48 -19.16
CA ILE A 53 -20.09 15.00 -19.57
C ILE A 53 -20.21 13.52 -19.96
N ILE A 54 -19.83 13.20 -21.19
CA ILE A 54 -19.70 11.85 -21.73
C ILE A 54 -18.22 11.63 -22.03
N ILE A 55 -17.64 10.54 -21.53
CA ILE A 55 -16.25 10.18 -21.80
C ILE A 55 -16.25 8.86 -22.57
N VAL A 56 -15.77 8.92 -23.81
CA VAL A 56 -15.66 7.75 -24.67
C VAL A 56 -14.29 7.12 -24.43
N ILE A 57 -14.29 5.90 -23.89
CA ILE A 57 -13.12 5.19 -23.40
C ILE A 57 -13.04 3.81 -24.05
N HIS A 58 -11.84 3.23 -24.10
CA HIS A 58 -11.72 1.80 -24.41
C HIS A 58 -12.31 0.98 -23.25
N LYS A 59 -12.96 -0.15 -23.55
CA LYS A 59 -13.60 -0.99 -22.52
C LYS A 59 -12.68 -1.37 -21.35
N ASP A 60 -11.41 -1.66 -21.65
CA ASP A 60 -10.41 -2.04 -20.64
C ASP A 60 -9.94 -0.88 -19.74
N GLN A 61 -10.33 0.36 -20.03
CA GLN A 61 -9.89 1.54 -19.28
C GLN A 61 -10.93 2.03 -18.27
N LYS A 62 -12.11 1.38 -18.21
CA LYS A 62 -13.26 1.84 -17.43
C LYS A 62 -12.95 2.06 -15.96
N ALA A 63 -12.46 1.04 -15.25
CA ALA A 63 -12.13 1.15 -13.82
C ALA A 63 -11.08 2.24 -13.54
N GLY A 64 -10.07 2.36 -14.40
CA GLY A 64 -9.03 3.38 -14.28
C GLY A 64 -9.56 4.81 -14.46
N ILE A 65 -10.50 5.01 -15.38
CA ILE A 65 -11.15 6.32 -15.58
C ILE A 65 -12.17 6.63 -14.47
N GLU A 66 -12.94 5.64 -14.01
CA GLU A 66 -13.86 5.80 -12.87
C GLU A 66 -13.13 6.28 -11.62
N ASN A 67 -11.97 5.68 -11.32
CA ASN A 67 -11.12 6.12 -10.21
C ASN A 67 -10.61 7.56 -10.39
N GLN A 68 -10.23 7.95 -11.62
CA GLN A 68 -9.82 9.32 -11.92
C GLN A 68 -10.96 10.32 -11.73
N LEU A 69 -12.19 9.98 -12.15
CA LEU A 69 -13.37 10.83 -11.97
C LEU A 69 -13.78 10.93 -10.49
N LYS A 70 -13.79 9.81 -9.78
CA LYS A 70 -14.09 9.77 -8.33
C LYS A 70 -13.12 10.63 -7.53
N SER A 71 -11.84 10.65 -7.92
CA SER A 71 -10.84 11.53 -7.27
C SER A 71 -11.07 13.03 -7.53
N LEU A 72 -11.83 13.38 -8.57
CA LEU A 72 -12.30 14.75 -8.83
C LEU A 72 -13.68 15.05 -8.19
N GLY A 73 -14.28 14.08 -7.48
CA GLY A 73 -15.63 14.19 -6.93
C GLY A 73 -16.73 14.16 -8.00
N ILE A 74 -16.47 13.57 -9.16
CA ILE A 74 -17.43 13.48 -10.27
C ILE A 74 -18.09 12.11 -10.25
N GLU A 75 -19.42 12.11 -10.12
CA GLU A 75 -20.21 10.87 -9.96
C GLU A 75 -21.22 10.66 -11.09
N LYS A 76 -21.59 11.72 -11.81
CA LYS A 76 -22.70 11.67 -12.79
C LYS A 76 -22.27 11.73 -14.25
N ALA A 77 -20.97 11.76 -14.53
CA ALA A 77 -20.48 11.69 -15.90
C ALA A 77 -20.76 10.31 -16.52
N VAL A 78 -21.14 10.29 -17.79
CA VAL A 78 -21.44 9.05 -18.52
C VAL A 78 -20.15 8.47 -19.09
N LEU A 79 -19.83 7.22 -18.75
CA LEU A 79 -18.72 6.49 -19.36
C LEU A 79 -19.22 5.59 -20.48
N MET A 80 -18.76 5.84 -21.69
CA MET A 80 -19.13 5.11 -22.89
C MET A 80 -17.97 4.24 -23.32
N SER A 81 -18.09 2.93 -23.11
CA SER A 81 -17.03 1.95 -23.38
C SER A 81 -17.07 1.47 -24.83
N GLU A 82 -16.21 2.00 -25.69
CA GLU A 82 -16.07 1.50 -27.05
C GLU A 82 -15.45 0.08 -27.04
N PRO A 83 -16.01 -0.89 -27.77
CA PRO A 83 -15.53 -2.28 -27.75
C PRO A 83 -14.14 -2.47 -28.38
N SER A 84 -13.78 -1.62 -29.34
CA SER A 84 -12.50 -1.64 -30.03
C SER A 84 -12.19 -0.26 -30.61
N ALA A 85 -10.92 0.12 -30.69
CA ALA A 85 -10.51 1.41 -31.24
C ALA A 85 -10.77 1.47 -32.78
N ARG A 86 -11.67 2.37 -33.21
CA ARG A 86 -12.02 2.58 -34.63
C ARG A 86 -11.82 4.03 -35.10
N ASN A 87 -10.90 4.76 -34.47
CA ASN A 87 -10.60 6.17 -34.77
C ASN A 87 -11.76 7.12 -34.41
N THR A 88 -11.66 8.41 -34.70
CA THR A 88 -12.50 9.45 -34.09
C THR A 88 -13.93 9.50 -34.61
N ALA A 89 -14.23 9.13 -35.87
CA ALA A 89 -15.61 9.22 -36.37
C ALA A 89 -16.55 8.22 -35.67
N PRO A 90 -16.24 6.92 -35.55
CA PRO A 90 -17.10 5.98 -34.81
C PRO A 90 -17.32 6.38 -33.35
N ALA A 91 -16.29 6.87 -32.65
CA ALA A 91 -16.38 7.31 -31.26
C ALA A 91 -17.29 8.55 -31.10
N VAL A 92 -17.14 9.54 -31.99
CA VAL A 92 -17.99 10.74 -31.99
C VAL A 92 -19.42 10.39 -32.39
N GLY A 93 -19.62 9.53 -33.38
CA GLY A 93 -20.93 9.06 -33.81
C GLY A 93 -21.68 8.32 -32.72
N LEU A 94 -21.00 7.43 -31.98
CA LEU A 94 -21.59 6.71 -30.85
C LEU A 94 -22.18 7.66 -29.80
N ALA A 95 -21.44 8.71 -29.45
CA ALA A 95 -21.91 9.74 -28.53
C ALA A 95 -23.02 10.61 -29.13
N ALA A 96 -22.97 10.93 -30.43
CA ALA A 96 -23.96 11.76 -31.10
C ALA A 96 -25.36 11.10 -31.13
N TRP A 97 -25.44 9.82 -31.50
CA TRP A 97 -26.70 9.06 -31.50
C TRP A 97 -27.24 8.84 -30.08
N TYR A 98 -26.36 8.59 -29.10
CA TYR A 98 -26.78 8.54 -27.70
C TYR A 98 -27.38 9.88 -27.25
N ILE A 99 -26.74 11.00 -27.56
CA ILE A 99 -27.26 12.34 -27.23
C ILE A 99 -28.61 12.61 -27.93
N GLU A 100 -28.75 12.21 -29.19
CA GLU A 100 -30.01 12.32 -29.93
C GLU A 100 -31.15 11.58 -29.21
N GLU A 101 -30.89 10.36 -28.73
CA GLU A 101 -31.87 9.56 -28.00
C GLU A 101 -32.27 10.20 -26.65
N VAL A 102 -31.31 10.77 -25.91
CA VAL A 102 -31.56 11.25 -24.52
C VAL A 102 -31.92 12.74 -24.39
N ASP A 103 -31.53 13.62 -25.32
CA ASP A 103 -31.81 15.09 -25.27
C ASP A 103 -32.34 15.64 -26.59
N GLY A 104 -32.51 14.81 -27.62
CA GLY A 104 -33.10 15.18 -28.91
C GLY A 104 -32.13 15.79 -29.93
N GLN A 105 -32.63 15.94 -31.16
CA GLN A 105 -31.86 16.39 -32.34
C GLN A 105 -31.32 17.83 -32.25
N ASP A 106 -31.98 18.70 -31.49
CA ASP A 106 -31.58 20.11 -31.27
C ASP A 106 -30.41 20.28 -30.29
N ALA A 107 -29.94 19.20 -29.67
CA ALA A 107 -28.83 19.25 -28.73
C ALA A 107 -27.53 19.72 -29.39
N LEU A 108 -26.67 20.35 -28.59
CA LEU A 108 -25.30 20.68 -28.97
C LEU A 108 -24.34 19.71 -28.28
N MET A 109 -23.30 19.29 -28.99
CA MET A 109 -22.23 18.46 -28.46
C MET A 109 -20.87 19.10 -28.74
N ALA A 110 -20.01 19.12 -27.74
CA ALA A 110 -18.64 19.58 -27.87
C ALA A 110 -17.69 18.38 -27.78
N VAL A 111 -16.92 18.14 -28.84
CA VAL A 111 -15.97 17.04 -28.93
C VAL A 111 -14.59 17.53 -28.52
N LEU A 112 -13.98 16.83 -27.57
CA LEU A 112 -12.72 17.24 -26.93
C LEU A 112 -11.77 16.04 -26.79
N PRO A 113 -10.57 16.10 -27.36
CA PRO A 113 -9.53 15.12 -27.04
C PRO A 113 -9.07 15.25 -25.57
N ALA A 114 -8.85 14.12 -24.91
CA ALA A 114 -8.42 14.06 -23.51
C ALA A 114 -6.95 14.44 -23.27
N ASP A 115 -6.18 14.64 -24.33
CA ASP A 115 -4.72 14.76 -24.36
C ASP A 115 -4.22 16.17 -24.73
N HIS A 116 -5.10 17.16 -24.74
CA HIS A 116 -4.73 18.55 -24.96
C HIS A 116 -4.27 19.24 -23.68
N LEU A 117 -3.14 19.96 -23.79
CA LEU A 117 -2.73 20.95 -22.79
C LEU A 117 -3.25 22.33 -23.20
N VAL A 118 -3.97 22.97 -22.28
CA VAL A 118 -4.52 24.32 -22.42
C VAL A 118 -4.18 25.10 -21.15
N THR A 119 -3.41 26.17 -21.27
CA THR A 119 -2.83 26.85 -20.08
C THR A 119 -3.81 27.74 -19.33
N SER A 120 -4.87 28.23 -19.99
CA SER A 120 -5.86 29.15 -19.41
C SER A 120 -7.27 28.53 -19.45
N LYS A 121 -7.80 28.18 -18.28
CA LYS A 121 -9.16 27.60 -18.15
C LYS A 121 -10.23 28.66 -18.42
N GLU A 122 -9.93 29.93 -18.12
CA GLU A 122 -10.80 31.09 -18.31
C GLU A 122 -10.95 31.45 -19.79
N GLU A 123 -9.84 31.54 -20.52
CA GLU A 123 -9.86 31.81 -21.98
C GLU A 123 -10.58 30.68 -22.74
N PHE A 124 -10.34 29.43 -22.32
CA PHE A 124 -11.06 28.28 -22.85
C PHE A 124 -12.58 28.43 -22.63
N ALA A 125 -13.02 28.77 -21.42
CA ALA A 125 -14.44 28.91 -21.10
C ALA A 125 -15.12 30.03 -21.91
N ILE A 126 -14.42 31.15 -22.16
CA ILE A 126 -14.91 32.24 -23.03
C ILE A 126 -15.09 31.73 -24.46
N LEU A 127 -14.07 31.09 -25.02
CA LEU A 127 -14.09 30.60 -26.39
C LEU A 127 -15.15 29.51 -26.60
N PHE A 128 -15.34 28.62 -25.61
CA PHE A 128 -16.37 27.59 -25.65
C PHE A 128 -17.77 28.17 -25.64
N ASN A 129 -18.00 29.26 -24.89
CA ASN A 129 -19.28 29.95 -24.89
C ASN A 129 -19.57 30.67 -26.23
N GLN A 130 -18.54 31.17 -26.90
CA GLN A 130 -18.64 31.72 -28.26
C GLN A 130 -18.95 30.61 -29.28
N ALA A 131 -18.24 29.49 -29.24
CA ALA A 131 -18.49 28.33 -30.08
C ALA A 131 -19.90 27.76 -29.88
N ARG A 132 -20.40 27.75 -28.65
CA ARG A 132 -21.79 27.37 -28.36
C ARG A 132 -22.79 28.27 -29.08
N GLN A 133 -22.55 29.58 -29.15
CA GLN A 133 -23.43 30.52 -29.87
C GLN A 133 -23.33 30.33 -31.39
N SER A 134 -22.11 30.16 -31.91
CA SER A 134 -21.87 29.91 -33.33
C SER A 134 -22.48 28.58 -33.79
N ALA A 135 -22.37 27.51 -33.00
CA ALA A 135 -22.93 26.20 -33.33
C ALA A 135 -24.47 26.22 -33.39
N LYS A 136 -25.14 27.02 -32.54
CA LYS A 136 -26.60 27.21 -32.65
C LYS A 136 -27.01 27.85 -33.98
N ARG A 137 -26.14 28.64 -34.60
CA ARG A 137 -26.45 29.41 -35.81
C ARG A 137 -25.96 28.72 -37.09
N TYR A 138 -24.82 28.04 -37.03
CA TYR A 138 -24.12 27.51 -38.20
C TYR A 138 -23.88 26.00 -38.16
N GLY A 139 -24.32 25.32 -37.09
CA GLY A 139 -24.29 23.86 -36.98
C GLY A 139 -22.94 23.28 -36.60
N MET A 140 -21.89 23.55 -37.39
CA MET A 140 -20.58 22.91 -37.26
C MET A 140 -19.44 23.90 -37.04
N VAL A 141 -18.84 23.86 -35.84
CA VAL A 141 -17.76 24.77 -35.44
C VAL A 141 -16.52 23.98 -35.05
N THR A 142 -15.36 24.34 -35.62
CA THR A 142 -14.04 23.88 -35.17
C THR A 142 -13.25 25.06 -34.58
N PHE A 143 -12.21 24.76 -33.79
CA PHE A 143 -11.29 25.78 -33.27
C PHE A 143 -9.96 25.72 -34.02
N GLY A 144 -9.49 26.87 -34.49
CA GLY A 144 -8.25 26.99 -35.25
C GLY A 144 -7.15 27.67 -34.43
N ILE A 145 -6.02 26.99 -34.21
CA ILE A 145 -4.86 27.55 -33.49
C ILE A 145 -3.91 28.23 -34.48
N ARG A 146 -3.31 29.35 -34.10
CA ARG A 146 -2.34 30.02 -34.97
C ARG A 146 -1.05 29.20 -35.15
N PRO A 147 -0.64 28.84 -36.38
CA PRO A 147 0.58 28.06 -36.60
C PRO A 147 1.82 28.89 -36.28
N THR A 148 2.74 28.31 -35.51
CA THR A 148 4.02 28.93 -35.14
C THR A 148 5.23 28.26 -35.81
N TYR A 149 5.03 27.09 -36.40
CA TYR A 149 6.03 26.32 -37.16
C TYR A 149 5.32 25.42 -38.20
N PRO A 150 6.02 24.81 -39.17
CA PRO A 150 5.40 23.83 -40.05
C PRO A 150 5.24 22.49 -39.29
N GLU A 151 4.00 22.03 -39.12
CA GLU A 151 3.71 20.74 -38.47
C GLU A 151 2.97 19.84 -39.46
N THR A 152 3.42 18.59 -39.61
CA THR A 152 2.81 17.62 -40.55
C THR A 152 1.82 16.69 -39.83
N GLY A 153 1.85 16.67 -38.50
CA GLY A 153 0.94 15.91 -37.66
C GLY A 153 -0.44 16.54 -37.46
N TYR A 154 -0.62 17.82 -37.78
CA TYR A 154 -1.89 18.55 -37.60
C TYR A 154 -2.63 18.78 -38.92
N GLY A 155 -3.96 18.88 -38.84
CA GLY A 155 -4.76 19.45 -39.92
C GLY A 155 -4.57 20.96 -40.04
N TYR A 156 -4.82 21.51 -41.23
CA TYR A 156 -4.79 22.94 -41.52
C TYR A 156 -6.14 23.42 -42.04
N ILE A 157 -6.62 24.52 -41.49
CA ILE A 157 -7.88 25.16 -41.81
C ILE A 157 -7.58 26.52 -42.45
N LYS A 158 -8.05 26.73 -43.67
CA LYS A 158 -8.01 28.05 -44.31
C LYS A 158 -9.29 28.83 -43.99
N CYS A 159 -9.16 29.92 -43.25
CA CYS A 159 -10.24 30.88 -43.02
C CYS A 159 -10.71 31.51 -44.33
N GLY A 160 -12.03 31.46 -44.54
CA GLY A 160 -12.75 32.10 -45.63
C GLY A 160 -13.34 33.45 -45.19
N GLU A 161 -14.58 33.69 -45.58
CA GLU A 161 -15.32 34.89 -45.21
C GLU A 161 -15.67 34.90 -43.70
N ARG A 162 -15.69 36.09 -43.11
CA ARG A 162 -16.14 36.31 -41.74
C ARG A 162 -17.67 36.30 -41.71
N LEU A 163 -18.26 35.47 -40.86
CA LEU A 163 -19.72 35.31 -40.73
C LEU A 163 -20.30 36.17 -39.60
N ASP A 164 -19.55 36.35 -38.51
CA ASP A 164 -19.90 37.22 -37.37
C ASP A 164 -18.65 37.72 -36.63
N GLU A 165 -18.79 38.15 -35.37
CA GLU A 165 -17.71 38.74 -34.58
C GLU A 165 -16.52 37.78 -34.37
N TRP A 166 -16.72 36.46 -34.28
CA TRP A 166 -15.64 35.50 -34.00
C TRP A 166 -15.60 34.29 -34.93
N THR A 167 -16.57 34.13 -35.84
CA THR A 167 -16.75 32.95 -36.68
C THR A 167 -16.43 33.23 -38.15
N TYR A 168 -15.71 32.30 -38.78
CA TYR A 168 -15.36 32.33 -40.20
C TYR A 168 -15.85 31.06 -40.90
N ARG A 169 -16.22 31.16 -42.17
CA ARG A 169 -16.45 29.97 -43.02
C ARG A 169 -15.13 29.26 -43.27
N VAL A 170 -15.07 27.94 -43.16
CA VAL A 170 -13.89 27.18 -43.61
C VAL A 170 -13.89 27.14 -45.12
N ARG A 171 -12.87 27.75 -45.75
CA ARG A 171 -12.71 27.71 -47.21
C ARG A 171 -12.06 26.42 -47.68
N LYS A 172 -11.14 25.89 -46.87
CA LYS A 172 -10.40 24.67 -47.17
C LYS A 172 -9.97 24.03 -45.85
N PHE A 173 -10.18 22.73 -45.73
CA PHE A 173 -9.61 21.91 -44.68
C PHE A 173 -8.61 20.94 -45.34
N VAL A 174 -7.46 20.71 -44.72
CA VAL A 174 -6.44 19.78 -45.21
C VAL A 174 -5.89 19.01 -44.03
N GLU A 175 -6.14 17.70 -43.97
CA GLU A 175 -5.59 16.87 -42.90
C GLU A 175 -4.13 16.48 -43.20
N LYS A 176 -3.22 16.72 -42.23
CA LYS A 176 -1.82 16.25 -42.24
C LYS A 176 -1.06 16.46 -43.56
N PRO A 177 -0.82 17.72 -43.97
CA PRO A 177 -0.10 18.01 -45.20
C PRO A 177 1.36 17.56 -45.14
N VAL A 178 1.96 17.34 -46.31
CA VAL A 178 3.42 17.16 -46.44
C VAL A 178 4.18 18.42 -46.01
N PHE A 179 5.43 18.28 -45.56
CA PHE A 179 6.21 19.36 -44.96
C PHE A 179 6.31 20.63 -45.82
N ASP A 180 6.59 20.50 -47.11
CA ASP A 180 6.68 21.65 -48.04
C ASP A 180 5.35 22.43 -48.09
N GLN A 181 4.24 21.71 -48.02
CA GLN A 181 2.92 22.30 -48.03
C GLN A 181 2.59 22.99 -46.70
N ALA A 182 3.00 22.41 -45.58
CA ALA A 182 2.92 23.04 -44.25
C ALA A 182 3.74 24.34 -44.18
N CYS A 183 4.93 24.37 -44.79
CA CYS A 183 5.75 25.59 -44.92
C CYS A 183 5.05 26.69 -45.73
N ILE A 184 4.31 26.33 -46.77
CA ILE A 184 3.49 27.28 -47.53
C ILE A 184 2.33 27.80 -46.68
N TYR A 185 1.65 26.92 -45.94
CA TYR A 185 0.52 27.30 -45.10
C TYR A 185 0.92 28.23 -43.96
N LEU A 186 2.07 28.01 -43.33
CA LEU A 186 2.62 28.88 -42.29
C LEU A 186 2.79 30.34 -42.76
N LYS A 187 3.04 30.58 -44.05
CA LYS A 187 3.24 31.92 -44.63
C LYS A 187 1.94 32.69 -44.90
N ASP A 188 0.79 32.01 -44.97
CA ASP A 188 -0.51 32.63 -45.23
C ASP A 188 -1.29 32.72 -43.89
N PRO A 189 -1.48 33.94 -43.32
CA PRO A 189 -2.04 34.12 -41.97
C PRO A 189 -3.50 33.71 -41.84
N ARG A 190 -4.15 33.33 -42.94
CA ARG A 190 -5.50 32.76 -42.95
C ARG A 190 -5.50 31.26 -42.63
N PHE A 191 -4.35 30.61 -42.59
CA PHE A 191 -4.26 29.21 -42.17
C PHE A 191 -4.12 29.10 -40.66
N LEU A 192 -4.90 28.18 -40.10
CA LEU A 192 -4.90 27.79 -38.70
C LEU A 192 -4.63 26.29 -38.60
N TRP A 193 -4.02 25.83 -37.53
CA TRP A 193 -4.00 24.41 -37.17
C TRP A 193 -5.39 23.97 -36.70
N ASN A 194 -5.84 22.82 -37.17
CA ASN A 194 -7.00 22.14 -36.61
C ASN A 194 -6.65 21.71 -35.19
N SER A 195 -7.38 22.23 -34.21
CA SER A 195 -7.20 21.82 -32.82
C SER A 195 -7.74 20.43 -32.52
N GLY A 196 -8.54 19.81 -33.40
CA GLY A 196 -9.25 18.57 -33.08
C GLY A 196 -10.39 18.72 -32.07
N MET A 197 -10.69 19.95 -31.65
CA MET A 197 -11.86 20.28 -30.83
C MET A 197 -12.98 20.79 -31.72
N PHE A 198 -14.22 20.40 -31.40
CA PHE A 198 -15.39 20.75 -32.20
C PHE A 198 -16.60 21.07 -31.33
N VAL A 199 -17.52 21.88 -31.85
CA VAL A 199 -18.87 22.04 -31.33
C VAL A 199 -19.85 21.85 -32.47
N PHE A 200 -20.72 20.84 -32.33
CA PHE A 200 -21.69 20.46 -33.34
C PHE A 200 -23.11 20.60 -32.80
N LYS A 201 -24.05 20.96 -33.67
CA LYS A 201 -25.46 20.61 -33.50
C LYS A 201 -25.62 19.15 -33.92
N VAL A 202 -26.29 18.35 -33.08
CA VAL A 202 -26.38 16.90 -33.26
C VAL A 202 -27.04 16.54 -34.59
N GLU A 203 -28.17 17.17 -34.93
CA GLU A 203 -28.85 16.93 -36.21
C GLU A 203 -27.96 17.20 -37.44
N ASP A 204 -27.16 18.27 -37.40
CA ASP A 204 -26.31 18.68 -38.52
C ASP A 204 -25.16 17.68 -38.71
N LEU A 205 -24.60 17.21 -37.59
CA LEU A 205 -23.55 16.19 -37.60
C LEU A 205 -24.09 14.85 -38.12
N ILE A 206 -25.25 14.40 -37.64
CA ILE A 206 -25.90 13.16 -38.10
C ILE A 206 -26.22 13.26 -39.61
N ALA A 207 -26.67 14.42 -40.08
CA ALA A 207 -26.87 14.65 -41.52
C ALA A 207 -25.56 14.51 -42.32
N GLN A 208 -24.42 14.95 -41.77
CA GLN A 208 -23.12 14.72 -42.42
C GLN A 208 -22.71 13.24 -42.42
N TYR A 209 -22.95 12.50 -41.32
CA TYR A 209 -22.73 11.05 -41.28
C TYR A 209 -23.55 10.34 -42.37
N ARG A 210 -24.83 10.64 -42.48
CA ARG A 210 -25.70 10.08 -43.53
C ARG A 210 -25.21 10.43 -44.94
N ARG A 211 -24.68 11.64 -45.14
CA ARG A 211 -24.19 12.11 -46.45
C ARG A 211 -22.85 11.48 -46.85
N PHE A 212 -21.90 11.38 -45.93
CA PHE A 212 -20.51 11.07 -46.24
C PHE A 212 -20.01 9.71 -45.72
N LEU A 213 -20.70 9.13 -44.72
CA LEU A 213 -20.37 7.85 -44.09
C LEU A 213 -21.64 6.98 -43.91
N PRO A 214 -22.42 6.70 -44.98
CA PRO A 214 -23.73 6.06 -44.86
C PRO A 214 -23.67 4.68 -44.18
N GLY A 215 -22.68 3.84 -44.49
CA GLY A 215 -22.55 2.53 -43.83
C GLY A 215 -22.23 2.60 -42.33
N LEU A 216 -21.53 3.65 -41.90
CA LEU A 216 -21.30 3.93 -40.48
C LEU A 216 -22.60 4.42 -39.84
N SER A 217 -23.32 5.35 -40.48
CA SER A 217 -24.64 5.82 -40.03
C SER A 217 -25.62 4.67 -39.85
N ASP A 218 -25.74 3.79 -40.85
CA ASP A 218 -26.63 2.62 -40.81
C ASP A 218 -26.28 1.70 -39.64
N SER A 219 -24.99 1.56 -39.33
CA SER A 219 -24.55 0.77 -38.17
C SER A 219 -24.98 1.43 -36.86
N LEU A 220 -24.82 2.75 -36.74
CA LEU A 220 -25.21 3.51 -35.54
C LEU A 220 -26.74 3.55 -35.33
N ASP A 221 -27.52 3.65 -36.41
CA ASP A 221 -28.99 3.64 -36.36
C ASP A 221 -29.55 2.31 -35.78
N ASN A 222 -28.77 1.22 -35.84
CA ASN A 222 -29.16 -0.11 -35.35
C ASN A 222 -28.56 -0.47 -33.98
N LEU A 223 -27.87 0.45 -33.30
CA LEU A 223 -27.30 0.21 -31.98
C LEU A 223 -28.36 0.26 -30.88
N ASP A 224 -28.40 -0.76 -30.00
CA ASP A 224 -29.08 -0.66 -28.71
C ASP A 224 -28.06 -0.30 -27.61
N TYR A 225 -28.16 0.91 -27.08
CA TYR A 225 -27.28 1.44 -26.03
C TYR A 225 -27.43 0.73 -24.68
N ARG A 226 -28.49 -0.08 -24.48
CA ARG A 226 -28.75 -0.81 -23.23
C ARG A 226 -28.15 -2.21 -23.23
N GLU A 227 -27.75 -2.72 -24.40
CA GLU A 227 -27.23 -4.09 -24.55
C GLU A 227 -25.79 -4.07 -25.11
N TYR A 228 -24.80 -4.25 -24.23
CA TYR A 228 -23.38 -4.15 -24.62
C TYR A 228 -22.95 -5.18 -25.68
N SER A 229 -23.55 -6.38 -25.68
CA SER A 229 -23.31 -7.44 -26.68
C SER A 229 -23.72 -7.00 -28.10
N ASN A 230 -24.79 -6.21 -28.23
CA ASN A 230 -25.22 -5.63 -29.50
C ASN A 230 -24.21 -4.58 -29.98
N LEU A 231 -23.77 -3.71 -29.06
CA LEU A 231 -22.72 -2.72 -29.32
C LEU A 231 -21.43 -3.39 -29.79
N GLU A 232 -20.94 -4.41 -29.11
CA GLU A 232 -19.70 -5.11 -29.49
C GLU A 232 -19.77 -5.72 -30.91
N LYS A 233 -20.90 -6.35 -31.24
CA LYS A 233 -21.11 -6.98 -32.55
C LYS A 233 -21.16 -5.97 -33.69
N ILE A 234 -21.94 -4.89 -33.53
CA ILE A 234 -22.14 -3.89 -34.58
C ILE A 234 -20.90 -3.00 -34.71
N TYR A 235 -20.38 -2.50 -33.58
CA TYR A 235 -19.24 -1.59 -33.56
C TYR A 235 -17.95 -2.24 -34.09
N GLY A 236 -17.78 -3.55 -33.85
CA GLY A 236 -16.66 -4.31 -34.40
C GLY A 236 -16.63 -4.37 -35.94
N SER A 237 -17.76 -4.13 -36.61
CA SER A 237 -17.87 -4.12 -38.08
C SER A 237 -17.68 -2.73 -38.71
N ILE A 238 -17.63 -1.67 -37.90
CA ILE A 238 -17.52 -0.29 -38.37
C ILE A 238 -16.12 -0.01 -38.94
N GLU A 239 -16.08 0.71 -40.06
CA GLU A 239 -14.84 1.19 -40.69
C GLU A 239 -14.06 2.11 -39.74
N SER A 240 -12.75 1.89 -39.65
CA SER A 240 -11.87 2.76 -38.85
C SER A 240 -11.50 4.03 -39.63
N ILE A 241 -12.15 5.15 -39.33
CA ILE A 241 -11.99 6.43 -40.05
C ILE A 241 -12.00 7.63 -39.10
N SER A 242 -11.17 8.65 -39.36
CA SER A 242 -11.20 9.89 -38.57
C SER A 242 -12.35 10.78 -39.01
N ILE A 243 -12.89 11.58 -38.08
CA ILE A 243 -13.94 12.55 -38.38
C ILE A 243 -13.45 13.64 -39.34
N ASP A 244 -12.16 13.99 -39.28
CA ASP A 244 -11.53 14.96 -40.15
C ASP A 244 -11.61 14.53 -41.62
N TYR A 245 -11.21 13.29 -41.92
CA TYR A 245 -11.23 12.74 -43.27
C TYR A 245 -12.64 12.33 -43.72
N GLY A 246 -13.40 11.73 -42.80
CA GLY A 246 -14.72 11.20 -43.09
C GLY A 246 -15.78 12.28 -43.34
N ILE A 247 -15.68 13.42 -42.64
CA ILE A 247 -16.70 14.47 -42.63
C ILE A 247 -16.10 15.85 -42.89
N LEU A 248 -15.15 16.33 -42.07
CA LEU A 248 -14.79 17.76 -42.05
C LEU A 248 -14.12 18.24 -43.33
N GLU A 249 -13.26 17.42 -43.94
CA GLU A 249 -12.60 17.75 -45.21
C GLU A 249 -13.57 17.78 -46.40
N LYS A 250 -14.68 17.04 -46.30
CA LYS A 250 -15.68 16.91 -47.36
C LYS A 250 -16.85 17.89 -47.22
N SER A 251 -17.09 18.39 -46.01
CA SER A 251 -18.22 19.25 -45.70
C SER A 251 -17.94 20.72 -46.03
N ASP A 252 -18.91 21.36 -46.68
CA ASP A 252 -18.93 22.80 -46.97
C ASP A 252 -19.58 23.64 -45.85
N GLN A 253 -20.07 22.98 -44.80
CA GLN A 253 -20.79 23.63 -43.70
C GLN A 253 -19.90 24.02 -42.52
N VAL A 254 -18.65 23.55 -42.49
CA VAL A 254 -17.75 23.78 -41.36
C VAL A 254 -17.41 25.27 -41.22
N THR A 255 -17.48 25.77 -39.99
CA THR A 255 -17.04 27.09 -39.58
C THR A 255 -15.91 26.99 -38.58
N VAL A 256 -15.06 28.00 -38.48
CA VAL A 256 -13.91 28.04 -37.58
C VAL A 256 -13.93 29.30 -36.72
N ILE A 257 -13.61 29.12 -35.44
CA ILE A 257 -13.27 30.21 -34.53
C ILE A 257 -11.76 30.18 -34.31
N PRO A 258 -11.01 31.25 -34.67
CA PRO A 258 -9.62 31.37 -34.30
C PRO A 258 -9.46 31.43 -32.79
N ALA A 259 -8.60 30.57 -32.23
CA ALA A 259 -8.32 30.50 -30.81
C ALA A 259 -6.93 31.10 -30.52
N ASP A 260 -6.89 32.06 -29.60
CA ASP A 260 -5.65 32.75 -29.20
C ASP A 260 -5.34 32.46 -27.73
N PHE A 261 -5.05 31.19 -27.44
CA PHE A 261 -4.59 30.72 -26.13
C PHE A 261 -3.50 29.67 -26.32
N SER A 262 -2.68 29.43 -25.29
CA SER A 262 -1.63 28.41 -25.39
C SER A 262 -2.24 27.01 -25.38
N TRP A 263 -2.11 26.34 -26.52
CA TRP A 263 -2.64 25.01 -26.78
C TRP A 263 -1.51 24.10 -27.28
N SER A 264 -1.58 22.83 -26.90
CA SER A 264 -0.80 21.78 -27.56
C SER A 264 -1.52 20.45 -27.52
N ASP A 265 -1.53 19.75 -28.65
CA ASP A 265 -1.80 18.32 -28.73
C ASP A 265 -0.55 17.56 -28.27
N VAL A 266 -0.66 16.89 -27.12
CA VAL A 266 0.43 16.10 -26.55
C VAL A 266 0.60 14.81 -27.35
N GLY A 267 1.36 14.93 -28.44
CA GLY A 267 1.59 13.85 -29.40
C GLY A 267 2.95 13.17 -29.31
N ASN A 268 3.97 13.82 -28.76
CA ASN A 268 5.36 13.33 -28.66
C ASN A 268 6.17 14.14 -27.63
N TRP A 269 7.41 13.72 -27.38
CA TRP A 269 8.33 14.38 -26.44
C TRP A 269 8.73 15.81 -26.81
N GLU A 270 8.82 16.14 -28.11
CA GLU A 270 9.17 17.50 -28.56
C GLU A 270 8.02 18.49 -28.29
N ALA A 271 6.76 18.05 -28.40
CA ALA A 271 5.61 18.85 -28.04
C ALA A 271 5.66 19.25 -26.56
N LEU A 272 6.05 18.32 -25.68
CA LEU A 272 6.20 18.59 -24.24
C LEU A 272 7.36 19.54 -23.95
N TYR A 273 8.53 19.32 -24.55
CA TYR A 273 9.67 20.23 -24.41
C TYR A 273 9.29 21.67 -24.79
N LYS A 274 8.53 21.87 -25.87
CA LYS A 274 8.11 23.22 -26.31
C LYS A 274 7.23 23.93 -25.29
N ILE A 275 6.39 23.22 -24.55
CA ILE A 275 5.43 23.82 -23.60
C ILE A 275 6.07 24.05 -22.23
N PHE A 276 6.88 23.11 -21.75
CA PHE A 276 7.38 23.16 -20.38
C PHE A 276 8.36 24.30 -20.14
N PRO A 277 8.42 24.85 -18.91
CA PRO A 277 9.40 25.87 -18.55
C PRO A 277 10.82 25.31 -18.68
N LYS A 278 11.75 26.13 -19.21
CA LYS A 278 13.15 25.75 -19.37
C LYS A 278 14.00 26.44 -18.33
N ASP A 279 15.08 25.77 -17.92
CA ASP A 279 16.16 26.38 -17.14
C ASP A 279 16.97 27.39 -17.97
N ILE A 280 17.99 27.99 -17.35
CA ILE A 280 18.87 28.98 -17.99
C ILE A 280 19.69 28.42 -19.17
N HIS A 281 19.81 27.09 -19.28
CA HIS A 281 20.52 26.39 -20.34
C HIS A 281 19.56 25.84 -21.42
N GLY A 282 18.27 26.15 -21.31
CA GLY A 282 17.26 25.69 -22.25
C GLY A 282 16.82 24.24 -22.02
N ASN A 283 17.10 23.64 -20.87
CA ASN A 283 16.64 22.28 -20.56
C ASN A 283 15.29 22.30 -19.85
N TYR A 284 14.48 21.26 -20.09
CA TYR A 284 13.42 20.89 -19.16
C TYR A 284 13.90 19.70 -18.32
N VAL A 285 13.83 19.84 -17.00
CA VAL A 285 14.33 18.85 -16.04
C VAL A 285 13.22 18.48 -15.07
N ARG A 286 12.93 17.19 -14.93
CA ARG A 286 11.99 16.66 -13.93
C ARG A 286 12.54 15.38 -13.31
N GLY A 287 12.52 15.29 -11.98
CA GLY A 287 13.09 14.16 -11.23
C GLY A 287 14.53 14.39 -10.78
N LYS A 288 15.22 13.29 -10.40
CA LYS A 288 16.60 13.35 -9.90
C LYS A 288 17.58 13.54 -11.05
N VAL A 289 18.00 14.78 -11.30
CA VAL A 289 18.91 15.11 -12.41
C VAL A 289 19.99 16.07 -11.96
N VAL A 290 21.24 15.78 -12.33
CA VAL A 290 22.37 16.70 -12.23
C VAL A 290 22.89 16.96 -13.64
N SER A 291 22.72 18.19 -14.12
CA SER A 291 23.19 18.61 -15.44
C SER A 291 24.36 19.58 -15.31
N LEU A 292 25.46 19.28 -15.98
CA LEU A 292 26.61 20.16 -16.15
C LEU A 292 26.79 20.40 -17.65
N ASP A 293 26.91 21.65 -18.09
CA ASP A 293 27.12 21.98 -19.51
C ASP A 293 26.14 21.27 -20.47
N THR A 294 24.89 21.10 -20.04
CA THR A 294 23.84 20.42 -20.82
C THR A 294 22.89 21.46 -21.36
N HIS A 295 22.55 21.39 -22.64
CA HIS A 295 21.76 22.43 -23.30
C HIS A 295 20.59 21.87 -24.09
N SER A 296 19.51 22.65 -24.19
CA SER A 296 18.40 22.40 -25.11
C SER A 296 17.77 20.99 -25.02
N SER A 297 17.76 20.36 -23.85
CA SER A 297 17.37 18.95 -23.67
C SER A 297 16.16 18.75 -22.73
N LEU A 298 15.41 17.67 -22.93
CA LEU A 298 14.38 17.21 -21.99
C LEU A 298 14.94 16.04 -21.19
N ILE A 299 14.98 16.16 -19.87
CA ILE A 299 15.49 15.13 -18.97
C ILE A 299 14.43 14.82 -17.92
N TYR A 300 13.91 13.60 -17.96
CA TYR A 300 12.85 13.13 -17.10
C TYR A 300 13.29 11.86 -16.37
N SER A 301 13.32 11.89 -15.04
CA SER A 301 13.71 10.77 -14.20
C SER A 301 12.56 10.37 -13.25
N GLN A 302 12.11 9.11 -13.33
CA GLN A 302 11.24 8.51 -12.31
C GLN A 302 12.02 7.80 -11.21
N THR A 303 13.16 7.17 -11.55
CA THR A 303 13.82 6.24 -10.63
C THR A 303 15.27 6.62 -10.34
N ARG A 304 16.12 6.70 -11.38
CA ARG A 304 17.58 6.85 -11.23
C ARG A 304 17.98 8.31 -11.19
N LEU A 305 19.07 8.62 -10.48
CA LEU A 305 19.76 9.89 -10.67
C LEU A 305 20.36 9.93 -12.09
N ILE A 306 19.94 10.89 -12.93
CA ILE A 306 20.51 11.11 -14.26
C ILE A 306 21.59 12.20 -14.16
N GLY A 307 22.83 11.86 -14.49
CA GLY A 307 23.91 12.83 -14.66
C GLY A 307 24.15 13.12 -16.14
N THR A 308 24.15 14.38 -16.55
CA THR A 308 24.52 14.78 -17.92
C THR A 308 25.67 15.77 -17.90
N ILE A 309 26.67 15.58 -18.79
CA ILE A 309 27.82 16.47 -18.93
C ILE A 309 28.09 16.72 -20.42
N GLY A 310 28.02 17.97 -20.89
CA GLY A 310 28.41 18.36 -22.25
C GLY A 310 27.50 17.86 -23.37
N VAL A 311 26.23 17.56 -23.08
CA VAL A 311 25.25 17.04 -24.07
C VAL A 311 24.25 18.10 -24.50
N GLU A 312 23.76 18.02 -25.74
CA GLU A 312 22.79 18.96 -26.29
C GLU A 312 21.71 18.25 -27.12
N ASN A 313 20.50 18.82 -27.17
CA ASN A 313 19.42 18.42 -28.06
C ASN A 313 18.90 16.98 -27.86
N LEU A 314 18.87 16.51 -26.61
CA LEU A 314 18.43 15.16 -26.24
C LEU A 314 17.06 15.15 -25.55
N ILE A 315 16.36 14.04 -25.73
CA ILE A 315 15.28 13.56 -24.88
C ILE A 315 15.86 12.38 -24.11
N ILE A 316 15.87 12.49 -22.78
CA ILE A 316 16.32 11.44 -21.86
C ILE A 316 15.16 11.17 -20.90
N VAL A 317 14.60 9.96 -20.95
CA VAL A 317 13.43 9.58 -20.16
C VAL A 317 13.72 8.25 -19.48
N ASP A 318 13.88 8.28 -18.16
CA ASP A 318 14.06 7.13 -17.28
C ASP A 318 12.72 6.79 -16.61
N THR A 319 12.23 5.58 -16.88
CA THR A 319 11.20 4.88 -16.11
C THR A 319 11.84 3.67 -15.42
N GLU A 320 11.09 2.98 -14.55
CA GLU A 320 11.58 1.87 -13.73
C GLU A 320 12.33 0.78 -14.53
N ASP A 321 11.82 0.45 -15.71
CA ASP A 321 12.26 -0.65 -16.56
C ASP A 321 12.92 -0.18 -17.87
N VAL A 322 12.87 1.11 -18.20
CA VAL A 322 13.33 1.63 -19.49
C VAL A 322 14.03 2.97 -19.36
N LEU A 323 15.15 3.10 -20.07
CA LEU A 323 15.76 4.37 -20.42
C LEU A 323 15.61 4.63 -21.92
N LEU A 324 14.85 5.66 -22.29
CA LEU A 324 14.82 6.19 -23.66
C LEU A 324 15.79 7.36 -23.78
N ILE A 325 16.69 7.28 -24.75
CA ILE A 325 17.53 8.41 -25.18
C ILE A 325 17.34 8.59 -26.68
N CYS A 326 16.93 9.77 -27.11
CA CYS A 326 16.90 10.12 -28.53
C CYS A 326 17.19 11.61 -28.76
N SER A 327 17.56 11.97 -29.98
CA SER A 327 17.58 13.38 -30.37
C SER A 327 16.15 13.92 -30.44
N ARG A 328 15.96 15.18 -30.01
CA ARG A 328 14.66 15.87 -30.06
C ARG A 328 14.04 15.89 -31.47
N GLU A 329 14.87 15.96 -32.50
CA GLU A 329 14.43 15.97 -33.91
C GLU A 329 13.81 14.63 -34.35
N LYS A 330 14.12 13.54 -33.65
CA LYS A 330 13.67 12.18 -33.99
C LYS A 330 12.57 11.65 -33.08
N THR A 331 11.93 12.50 -32.28
CA THR A 331 10.87 12.09 -31.34
C THR A 331 9.67 11.40 -31.98
N GLN A 332 9.36 11.70 -33.25
CA GLN A 332 8.33 11.00 -34.01
C GLN A 332 8.68 9.52 -34.30
N GLU A 333 9.97 9.18 -34.32
CA GLU A 333 10.46 7.82 -34.61
C GLU A 333 10.41 6.89 -33.40
N VAL A 334 10.07 7.38 -32.19
CA VAL A 334 9.94 6.56 -30.96
C VAL A 334 9.00 5.37 -31.18
N LYS A 335 7.96 5.53 -32.01
CA LYS A 335 7.05 4.42 -32.36
C LYS A 335 7.79 3.22 -33.00
N LYS A 336 8.84 3.46 -33.79
CA LYS A 336 9.65 2.39 -34.39
C LYS A 336 10.38 1.56 -33.32
N ILE A 337 10.86 2.22 -32.26
CA ILE A 337 11.46 1.53 -31.10
C ILE A 337 10.41 0.68 -30.40
N VAL A 338 9.20 1.21 -30.19
CA VAL A 338 8.09 0.44 -29.58
C VAL A 338 7.73 -0.78 -30.44
N GLU A 339 7.70 -0.63 -31.76
CA GLU A 339 7.44 -1.74 -32.69
C GLU A 339 8.55 -2.81 -32.62
N GLU A 340 9.82 -2.40 -32.56
CA GLU A 340 10.95 -3.33 -32.46
C GLU A 340 11.01 -4.02 -31.09
N VAL A 341 10.72 -3.29 -30.01
CA VAL A 341 10.55 -3.84 -28.66
C VAL A 341 9.48 -4.92 -28.64
N LYS A 342 8.30 -4.64 -29.23
CA LYS A 342 7.19 -5.60 -29.30
C LYS A 342 7.55 -6.82 -30.12
N LYS A 343 8.20 -6.61 -31.27
CA LYS A 343 8.62 -7.67 -32.18
C LYS A 343 9.64 -8.63 -31.54
N ASN A 344 10.56 -8.09 -30.74
CA ASN A 344 11.62 -8.87 -30.09
C ASN A 344 11.32 -9.19 -28.62
N ASN A 345 10.12 -8.85 -28.13
CA ASN A 345 9.68 -9.06 -26.74
C ASN A 345 10.67 -8.51 -25.69
N LEU A 346 11.31 -7.37 -25.97
CA LEU A 346 12.44 -6.81 -25.19
C LEU A 346 12.03 -6.04 -23.93
N LEU A 347 10.75 -5.79 -23.74
CA LEU A 347 10.20 -5.24 -22.50
C LEU A 347 9.27 -6.26 -21.88
N GLU A 348 9.79 -6.93 -20.86
CA GLU A 348 8.97 -7.54 -19.84
C GLU A 348 8.36 -6.40 -19.03
N ASN A 349 7.01 -6.32 -19.00
CA ASN A 349 6.30 -5.44 -18.08
C ASN A 349 6.67 -5.86 -16.65
N LYS A 350 7.76 -5.33 -16.11
CA LYS A 350 8.11 -5.49 -14.71
C LYS A 350 7.23 -4.57 -13.89
N VAL A 351 6.01 -5.04 -13.65
CA VAL A 351 5.57 -5.12 -12.25
C VAL A 351 6.60 -5.99 -11.56
N ASN A 352 7.20 -5.53 -10.46
CA ASN A 352 8.11 -6.35 -9.69
C ASN A 352 7.38 -7.60 -9.17
N SER A 353 7.52 -8.67 -9.93
CA SER A 353 7.41 -10.06 -9.51
C SER A 353 8.11 -10.87 -10.58
N ALA A 354 9.05 -11.73 -10.19
CA ALA A 354 9.43 -12.83 -11.06
C ALA A 354 8.14 -13.62 -11.37
N GLY A 355 7.65 -13.53 -12.59
CA GLY A 355 6.37 -14.12 -12.98
C GLY A 355 5.96 -13.69 -14.38
N ASP A 356 5.25 -14.58 -15.06
CA ASP A 356 4.63 -14.31 -16.35
C ASP A 356 3.65 -13.10 -16.24
N LYS A 357 3.22 -12.47 -17.35
CA LYS A 357 2.15 -11.44 -17.28
C LYS A 357 0.96 -11.98 -16.47
N PRO A 358 0.17 -11.17 -15.74
CA PRO A 358 -0.91 -11.69 -14.89
C PRO A 358 -1.83 -12.70 -15.60
N SER A 359 -2.12 -12.47 -16.90
CA SER A 359 -2.89 -13.37 -17.75
C SER A 359 -2.15 -14.64 -18.19
N GLU A 360 -0.82 -14.61 -18.32
CA GLU A 360 0.02 -15.77 -18.58
C GLU A 360 0.21 -16.61 -17.31
N ALA A 361 0.47 -15.97 -16.16
CA ALA A 361 0.59 -16.65 -14.86
C ALA A 361 -0.72 -17.33 -14.46
N TYR A 362 -1.86 -16.64 -14.65
CA TYR A 362 -3.19 -17.22 -14.53
C TYR A 362 -3.38 -18.43 -15.45
N LYS A 363 -3.00 -18.34 -16.72
CA LYS A 363 -3.08 -19.47 -17.66
C LYS A 363 -2.13 -20.62 -17.26
N LYS A 364 -0.93 -20.34 -16.74
CA LYS A 364 0.01 -21.36 -16.25
C LYS A 364 -0.61 -22.13 -15.09
N TRP A 365 -1.21 -21.41 -14.13
CA TRP A 365 -1.97 -22.01 -13.04
C TRP A 365 -3.17 -22.82 -13.53
N LEU A 366 -4.04 -22.22 -14.37
CA LEU A 366 -5.24 -22.87 -14.88
C LEU A 366 -4.93 -24.15 -15.68
N ASN A 367 -3.83 -24.18 -16.43
CA ASN A 367 -3.42 -25.36 -17.20
C ASN A 367 -2.50 -26.32 -16.42
N SER A 368 -2.16 -26.00 -15.16
CA SER A 368 -1.30 -26.84 -14.33
C SER A 368 -2.04 -28.12 -13.96
N ARG A 369 -1.36 -29.26 -14.10
CA ARG A 369 -1.88 -30.56 -13.66
C ARG A 369 -1.66 -30.82 -12.17
N VAL A 370 -0.89 -29.94 -11.52
CA VAL A 370 -0.49 -30.06 -10.11
C VAL A 370 -1.54 -29.46 -9.18
N ILE A 371 -2.38 -28.53 -9.69
CA ILE A 371 -3.39 -27.89 -8.87
C ILE A 371 -4.61 -28.80 -8.64
N ASP A 372 -5.16 -28.75 -7.43
CA ASP A 372 -6.33 -29.54 -7.03
C ASP A 372 -7.64 -29.00 -7.66
N PRO A 373 -8.70 -29.84 -7.72
CA PRO A 373 -9.95 -29.48 -8.38
C PRO A 373 -10.63 -28.22 -7.81
N ASP A 374 -10.54 -27.98 -6.50
CA ASP A 374 -11.19 -26.84 -5.86
C ASP A 374 -10.46 -25.54 -6.22
N THR A 375 -9.13 -25.54 -6.17
CA THR A 375 -8.29 -24.43 -6.65
C THR A 375 -8.52 -24.17 -8.14
N HIS A 376 -8.61 -25.23 -8.96
CA HIS A 376 -8.89 -25.09 -10.39
C HIS A 376 -10.28 -24.49 -10.65
N GLN A 377 -11.30 -24.89 -9.87
CA GLN A 377 -12.63 -24.31 -9.97
C GLN A 377 -12.65 -22.83 -9.54
N GLU A 378 -11.97 -22.47 -8.46
CA GLU A 378 -11.83 -21.07 -8.03
C GLU A 378 -11.21 -20.18 -9.14
N LEU A 379 -10.24 -20.72 -9.88
CA LEU A 379 -9.64 -20.04 -11.03
C LEU A 379 -10.60 -19.94 -12.23
N LEU A 380 -11.44 -20.95 -12.46
CA LEU A 380 -12.46 -20.89 -13.51
C LEU A 380 -13.54 -19.85 -13.20
N ASP A 381 -13.87 -19.65 -11.93
CA ASP A 381 -14.90 -18.70 -11.51
C ASP A 381 -14.49 -17.24 -11.78
N ILE A 382 -13.18 -16.95 -11.83
CA ILE A 382 -12.63 -15.62 -12.14
C ILE A 382 -12.19 -15.47 -13.60
N LYS A 383 -12.43 -16.45 -14.48
CA LYS A 383 -11.89 -16.46 -15.86
C LYS A 383 -12.29 -15.23 -16.69
N ASP A 384 -13.47 -14.67 -16.39
CA ASP A 384 -14.07 -13.53 -17.08
C ASP A 384 -13.96 -12.23 -16.24
N ASP A 385 -13.13 -12.23 -15.18
CA ASP A 385 -12.86 -11.10 -14.28
C ASP A 385 -11.37 -10.69 -14.32
N PRO A 386 -10.99 -9.79 -15.25
CA PRO A 386 -9.61 -9.33 -15.38
C PRO A 386 -9.05 -8.64 -14.14
N ASP A 387 -9.88 -7.94 -13.36
CA ASP A 387 -9.45 -7.23 -12.15
C ASP A 387 -9.06 -8.23 -11.06
N SER A 388 -9.87 -9.28 -10.86
CA SER A 388 -9.52 -10.38 -9.96
C SER A 388 -8.25 -11.11 -10.39
N ILE A 389 -8.04 -11.32 -11.69
CA ILE A 389 -6.81 -11.92 -12.22
C ILE A 389 -5.61 -11.02 -11.93
N ILE A 390 -5.72 -9.70 -12.16
CA ILE A 390 -4.64 -8.75 -11.87
C ILE A 390 -4.33 -8.70 -10.37
N ASP A 391 -5.34 -8.69 -9.50
CA ASP A 391 -5.15 -8.66 -8.05
C ASP A 391 -4.48 -9.94 -7.51
N ARG A 392 -4.79 -11.11 -8.09
CA ARG A 392 -4.27 -12.41 -7.66
C ARG A 392 -2.92 -12.78 -8.29
N PHE A 393 -2.65 -12.33 -9.52
CA PHE A 393 -1.47 -12.74 -10.31
C PHE A 393 -0.58 -11.58 -10.75
N GLY A 394 -0.97 -10.34 -10.48
CA GLY A 394 -0.19 -9.16 -10.88
C GLY A 394 1.05 -8.92 -10.04
N THR A 395 1.09 -9.44 -8.82
CA THR A 395 2.27 -9.44 -7.96
C THR A 395 2.41 -10.80 -7.27
N GLU A 396 3.62 -11.14 -6.82
CA GLU A 396 3.82 -12.24 -5.89
C GLU A 396 3.72 -11.73 -4.45
N LEU A 397 3.23 -12.57 -3.54
CA LEU A 397 3.22 -12.26 -2.13
C LEU A 397 4.67 -12.15 -1.61
N SER A 398 5.07 -10.98 -1.12
CA SER A 398 6.45 -10.77 -0.68
C SER A 398 6.75 -11.44 0.66
N PHE A 399 7.84 -12.21 0.72
CA PHE A 399 8.41 -12.68 1.99
C PHE A 399 9.28 -11.57 2.59
N GLY A 400 8.83 -10.99 3.72
CA GLY A 400 9.54 -9.94 4.44
C GLY A 400 10.02 -10.39 5.82
N THR A 401 10.59 -9.46 6.58
CA THR A 401 11.18 -9.77 7.90
C THR A 401 10.18 -10.26 8.97
N GLY A 402 8.87 -10.10 8.73
CA GLY A 402 7.80 -10.62 9.59
C GLY A 402 7.08 -11.83 8.99
N GLY A 403 7.72 -12.49 8.01
CA GLY A 403 7.12 -13.53 7.17
C GLY A 403 6.31 -12.98 6.01
N MET A 404 5.39 -13.79 5.54
CA MET A 404 4.43 -13.50 4.47
C MET A 404 3.00 -13.60 5.01
N ARG A 405 2.13 -12.67 4.62
CA ARG A 405 0.71 -12.63 5.03
C ARG A 405 -0.13 -12.18 3.86
N GLY A 406 -1.29 -12.79 3.66
CA GLY A 406 -2.18 -12.44 2.56
C GLY A 406 -3.55 -13.07 2.73
N MET A 407 -4.48 -12.64 1.87
CA MET A 407 -5.79 -13.30 1.79
C MET A 407 -5.62 -14.74 1.31
N ILE A 408 -6.45 -15.62 1.84
CA ILE A 408 -6.52 -17.02 1.42
C ILE A 408 -7.19 -17.08 0.04
N GLY A 409 -6.65 -17.90 -0.87
CA GLY A 409 -7.27 -18.18 -2.18
C GLY A 409 -6.25 -18.54 -3.27
N ALA A 410 -6.75 -18.88 -4.46
CA ALA A 410 -5.91 -19.17 -5.62
C ALA A 410 -5.22 -17.90 -6.16
N GLY A 411 -3.91 -17.98 -6.41
CA GLY A 411 -3.10 -16.88 -6.93
C GLY A 411 -1.69 -16.82 -6.35
N LEU A 412 -0.85 -16.00 -6.99
CA LEU A 412 0.51 -15.70 -6.56
C LEU A 412 0.56 -14.67 -5.41
N ASN A 413 -0.42 -13.76 -5.37
CA ASN A 413 -0.62 -12.76 -4.32
C ASN A 413 -1.60 -13.25 -3.23
N ARG A 414 -1.63 -14.55 -2.95
CA ARG A 414 -2.54 -15.19 -2.01
C ARG A 414 -1.82 -16.21 -1.16
N ILE A 415 -2.37 -16.50 0.02
CA ILE A 415 -1.95 -17.66 0.80
C ILE A 415 -2.76 -18.87 0.34
N ASN A 416 -2.04 -19.88 -0.13
CA ASN A 416 -2.56 -21.19 -0.49
C ASN A 416 -1.45 -22.22 -0.38
N ARG A 417 -1.79 -23.50 -0.50
CA ARG A 417 -0.83 -24.60 -0.34
C ARG A 417 0.38 -24.50 -1.27
N TYR A 418 0.22 -24.02 -2.50
CA TYR A 418 1.31 -23.93 -3.47
C TYR A 418 2.33 -22.84 -3.10
N VAL A 419 1.84 -21.69 -2.64
CA VAL A 419 2.70 -20.61 -2.16
C VAL A 419 3.41 -21.02 -0.85
N ILE A 420 2.72 -21.73 0.05
CA ILE A 420 3.33 -22.29 1.28
C ILE A 420 4.44 -23.29 0.93
N ARG A 421 4.19 -24.19 -0.03
CA ARG A 421 5.18 -25.16 -0.51
C ARG A 421 6.39 -24.47 -1.14
N LYS A 422 6.19 -23.47 -2.01
CA LYS A 422 7.27 -22.65 -2.60
C LYS A 422 8.13 -21.98 -1.52
N ALA A 423 7.49 -21.33 -0.54
CA ALA A 423 8.19 -20.68 0.56
C ALA A 423 8.99 -21.71 1.40
N THR A 424 8.42 -22.87 1.64
CA THR A 424 9.06 -23.95 2.40
C THR A 424 10.22 -24.59 1.63
N GLN A 425 10.10 -24.76 0.31
CA GLN A 425 11.18 -25.25 -0.52
C GLN A 425 12.37 -24.28 -0.50
N GLY A 426 12.11 -22.97 -0.63
CA GLY A 426 13.14 -21.95 -0.48
C GLY A 426 13.79 -21.95 0.91
N LEU A 427 13.02 -22.23 1.97
CA LEU A 427 13.57 -22.45 3.32
C LEU A 427 14.45 -23.70 3.38
N ALA A 428 14.03 -24.81 2.78
CA ALA A 428 14.82 -26.04 2.73
C ALA A 428 16.16 -25.83 2.01
N ASP A 429 16.13 -25.13 0.88
CA ASP A 429 17.34 -24.79 0.10
C ASP A 429 18.28 -23.88 0.89
N TYR A 430 17.73 -22.84 1.53
CA TYR A 430 18.48 -21.96 2.41
C TYR A 430 19.15 -22.73 3.56
N LEU A 431 18.43 -23.61 4.24
CA LEU A 431 18.98 -24.37 5.37
C LEU A 431 20.08 -25.34 4.92
N ARG A 432 19.93 -26.01 3.77
CA ARG A 432 20.98 -26.89 3.23
C ARG A 432 22.24 -26.14 2.81
N ASP A 433 22.11 -24.90 2.34
CA ASP A 433 23.26 -24.04 2.05
C ASP A 433 23.97 -23.56 3.33
N GLN A 434 23.21 -23.26 4.39
CA GLN A 434 23.78 -22.75 5.65
C GLN A 434 24.42 -23.84 6.54
N TYR A 435 23.93 -25.09 6.48
CA TYR A 435 24.40 -26.16 7.36
C TYR A 435 25.08 -27.27 6.56
N SER A 436 26.20 -27.81 7.09
CA SER A 436 26.94 -28.89 6.43
C SER A 436 26.09 -30.16 6.24
N GLU A 437 26.38 -30.95 5.21
CA GLU A 437 25.71 -32.25 4.96
C GLU A 437 25.78 -33.23 6.14
N THR A 438 26.74 -33.05 7.06
CA THR A 438 26.90 -33.90 8.24
C THR A 438 26.01 -33.50 9.43
N GLN A 439 25.41 -32.31 9.41
CA GLN A 439 24.58 -31.82 10.50
C GLN A 439 23.12 -32.18 10.24
N LYS A 440 22.45 -32.79 11.23
CA LYS A 440 21.02 -33.06 11.15
C LYS A 440 20.24 -31.74 11.25
N ILE A 441 19.51 -31.39 10.20
CA ILE A 441 18.67 -30.20 10.16
C ILE A 441 17.29 -30.55 10.72
N LYS A 442 16.83 -29.77 11.71
CA LYS A 442 15.51 -29.89 12.34
C LYS A 442 14.75 -28.58 12.23
N VAL A 443 13.45 -28.62 12.02
CA VAL A 443 12.57 -27.45 11.98
C VAL A 443 11.31 -27.70 12.82
N ALA A 444 11.04 -26.82 13.77
CA ALA A 444 9.80 -26.84 14.55
C ALA A 444 8.67 -26.13 13.80
N ILE A 445 7.43 -26.64 13.86
CA ILE A 445 6.28 -26.11 13.12
C ILE A 445 5.07 -26.00 14.04
N ALA A 446 4.57 -24.78 14.22
CA ALA A 446 3.34 -24.47 14.96
C ALA A 446 2.32 -23.76 14.06
N TYR A 447 1.07 -23.66 14.51
CA TYR A 447 0.03 -23.00 13.75
C TYR A 447 -1.12 -22.52 14.64
N ASP A 448 -1.80 -21.46 14.22
CA ASP A 448 -2.95 -20.89 14.92
C ASP A 448 -4.29 -21.50 14.48
N THR A 449 -5.39 -20.88 14.88
CA THR A 449 -6.75 -21.39 14.70
C THR A 449 -7.38 -21.07 13.34
N ARG A 450 -6.68 -20.38 12.43
CA ARG A 450 -7.24 -19.89 11.16
C ARG A 450 -7.51 -21.02 10.15
N TYR A 451 -8.34 -20.69 9.15
CA TYR A 451 -8.58 -21.58 8.01
C TYR A 451 -7.28 -22.04 7.38
N TYR A 452 -7.18 -23.35 7.14
CA TYR A 452 -6.05 -24.03 6.53
C TYR A 452 -4.73 -24.01 7.33
N SER A 453 -4.71 -23.47 8.55
CA SER A 453 -3.47 -23.36 9.33
C SER A 453 -2.83 -24.73 9.62
N GLY A 454 -3.63 -25.73 9.96
CA GLY A 454 -3.14 -27.11 10.18
C GLY A 454 -2.67 -27.77 8.89
N GLU A 455 -3.44 -27.61 7.81
CA GLU A 455 -3.11 -28.15 6.49
C GLU A 455 -1.81 -27.54 5.95
N PHE A 456 -1.61 -26.23 6.08
CA PHE A 456 -0.38 -25.57 5.67
C PHE A 456 0.82 -25.96 6.54
N ALA A 457 0.62 -26.25 7.82
CA ALA A 457 1.68 -26.79 8.69
C ALA A 457 2.10 -28.20 8.23
N GLU A 458 1.14 -29.03 7.84
CA GLU A 458 1.42 -30.34 7.24
C GLU A 458 2.18 -30.21 5.92
N GLU A 459 1.71 -29.36 5.00
CA GLU A 459 2.39 -29.11 3.72
C GLU A 459 3.83 -28.65 3.92
N THR A 460 4.06 -27.78 4.91
CA THR A 460 5.40 -27.33 5.31
C THR A 460 6.25 -28.52 5.74
N ALA A 461 5.73 -29.38 6.61
CA ALA A 461 6.46 -30.54 7.11
C ALA A 461 6.80 -31.55 6.01
N LEU A 462 5.89 -31.79 5.06
CA LEU A 462 6.10 -32.73 3.96
C LEU A 462 7.14 -32.22 2.95
N VAL A 463 7.17 -30.92 2.66
CA VAL A 463 8.22 -30.33 1.81
C VAL A 463 9.59 -30.41 2.49
N LEU A 464 9.67 -30.08 3.78
CA LEU A 464 10.92 -30.21 4.54
C LEU A 464 11.41 -31.67 4.56
N SER A 465 10.51 -32.61 4.82
CA SER A 465 10.82 -34.05 4.86
C SER A 465 11.30 -34.57 3.49
N ALA A 466 10.70 -34.11 2.39
CA ALA A 466 11.15 -34.47 1.05
C ALA A 466 12.60 -34.02 0.77
N ASN A 467 13.03 -32.95 1.44
CA ASN A 467 14.38 -32.40 1.36
C ASN A 467 15.34 -32.97 2.43
N GLY A 468 14.95 -34.01 3.15
CA GLY A 468 15.77 -34.68 4.17
C GLY A 468 15.85 -33.94 5.51
N ILE A 469 14.99 -32.95 5.73
CA ILE A 469 14.94 -32.15 6.96
C ILE A 469 13.90 -32.75 7.91
N GLU A 470 14.26 -32.90 9.19
CA GLU A 470 13.34 -33.40 10.21
C GLU A 470 12.36 -32.29 10.64
N ALA A 471 11.09 -32.45 10.32
CA ALA A 471 9.98 -31.59 10.70
C ALA A 471 9.35 -32.06 12.02
N LEU A 472 9.37 -31.18 13.03
CA LEU A 472 8.77 -31.37 14.35
C LEU A 472 7.49 -30.53 14.43
N VAL A 473 6.33 -31.16 14.27
CA VAL A 473 5.03 -30.49 14.14
C VAL A 473 4.27 -30.55 15.45
N PHE A 474 3.73 -29.44 15.93
CA PHE A 474 2.81 -29.46 17.06
C PHE A 474 1.48 -30.14 16.69
N LYS A 475 0.96 -30.97 17.61
CA LYS A 475 -0.31 -31.66 17.40
C LYS A 475 -1.47 -30.74 17.81
N GLY A 476 -2.11 -30.09 16.84
CA GLY A 476 -3.15 -29.10 17.12
C GLY A 476 -2.57 -27.69 17.23
N VAL A 477 -3.45 -26.73 17.52
CA VAL A 477 -3.12 -25.31 17.54
C VAL A 477 -2.22 -24.97 18.72
N HIS A 478 -1.15 -24.21 18.48
CA HIS A 478 -0.18 -23.81 19.50
C HIS A 478 0.34 -22.39 19.24
N PRO A 479 0.65 -21.61 20.29
CA PRO A 479 0.95 -20.20 20.17
C PRO A 479 2.37 -19.96 19.61
N THR A 480 2.55 -18.78 19.00
CA THR A 480 3.86 -18.30 18.51
C THR A 480 4.97 -18.35 19.57
N PRO A 481 4.78 -17.88 20.82
CA PRO A 481 5.81 -17.98 21.85
C PRO A 481 6.27 -19.42 22.15
N LEU A 482 5.38 -20.40 22.05
CA LEU A 482 5.77 -21.80 22.24
C LEU A 482 6.64 -22.30 21.11
N LEU A 483 6.40 -21.89 19.85
CA LEU A 483 7.32 -22.18 18.76
C LEU A 483 8.71 -21.58 19.02
N SER A 484 8.77 -20.34 19.50
CA SER A 484 10.02 -19.67 19.85
C SER A 484 10.80 -20.46 20.91
N PHE A 485 10.10 -20.91 21.96
CA PHE A 485 10.67 -21.78 22.99
C PHE A 485 11.13 -23.13 22.43
N ALA A 486 10.27 -23.82 21.68
CA ALA A 486 10.52 -25.15 21.11
C ALA A 486 11.72 -25.16 20.16
N THR A 487 11.85 -24.12 19.34
CA THR A 487 12.97 -23.99 18.40
C THR A 487 14.31 -24.04 19.13
N ARG A 488 14.39 -23.39 20.29
CA ARG A 488 15.59 -23.37 21.15
C ARG A 488 15.76 -24.68 21.91
N GLU A 489 14.71 -25.11 22.62
CA GLU A 489 14.76 -26.26 23.52
C GLU A 489 15.03 -27.57 22.77
N LEU A 490 14.46 -27.72 21.58
CA LEU A 490 14.67 -28.90 20.73
C LEU A 490 15.91 -28.77 19.83
N GLY A 491 16.65 -27.66 19.91
CA GLY A 491 17.85 -27.40 19.09
C GLY A 491 17.55 -27.46 17.60
N CYS A 492 16.50 -26.75 17.16
CA CYS A 492 16.12 -26.66 15.75
C CYS A 492 16.96 -25.61 15.02
N CYS A 493 17.16 -25.82 13.72
CA CYS A 493 17.85 -24.90 12.83
C CYS A 493 16.97 -23.71 12.41
N ALA A 494 15.65 -23.89 12.47
CA ALA A 494 14.63 -22.87 12.26
C ALA A 494 13.30 -23.27 12.92
N GLY A 495 12.39 -22.31 13.05
CA GLY A 495 10.99 -22.54 13.37
C GLY A 495 10.08 -21.94 12.29
N VAL A 496 8.90 -22.53 12.09
CA VAL A 496 7.86 -22.01 11.20
C VAL A 496 6.54 -21.91 11.96
N VAL A 497 5.88 -20.75 11.93
CA VAL A 497 4.50 -20.61 12.41
C VAL A 497 3.57 -20.20 11.27
N ILE A 498 2.48 -20.93 11.13
CA ILE A 498 1.38 -20.60 10.22
C ILE A 498 0.36 -19.73 10.98
N THR A 499 0.37 -18.43 10.68
CA THR A 499 -0.52 -17.45 11.31
C THR A 499 -0.48 -16.09 10.62
N ALA A 500 -1.60 -15.39 10.62
CA ALA A 500 -1.68 -13.95 10.31
C ALA A 500 -1.85 -13.06 11.57
N SER A 501 -1.57 -13.55 12.77
CA SER A 501 -1.74 -12.83 14.05
C SER A 501 -3.15 -12.27 14.20
N HIS A 502 -3.34 -10.96 14.31
CA HIS A 502 -4.65 -10.30 14.54
C HIS A 502 -5.43 -9.95 13.25
N ASN A 503 -4.98 -10.39 12.06
CA ASN A 503 -5.68 -10.10 10.80
C ASN A 503 -7.11 -10.73 10.74
N PRO A 504 -8.00 -10.29 9.84
CA PRO A 504 -9.34 -10.88 9.72
C PRO A 504 -9.33 -12.38 9.33
N PRO A 505 -10.47 -13.11 9.48
CA PRO A 505 -10.56 -14.56 9.25
C PRO A 505 -10.09 -15.05 7.87
N ASN A 506 -10.27 -14.23 6.83
CA ASN A 506 -9.91 -14.55 5.45
C ASN A 506 -8.41 -14.38 5.14
N TYR A 507 -7.59 -14.03 6.14
CA TYR A 507 -6.14 -13.95 6.02
C TYR A 507 -5.48 -15.14 6.72
N ASN A 508 -4.36 -15.58 6.16
CA ASN A 508 -3.40 -16.46 6.84
C ASN A 508 -1.96 -15.97 6.54
N GLY A 509 -0.94 -16.66 7.03
CA GLY A 509 0.45 -16.25 6.87
C GLY A 509 1.43 -17.35 7.23
N TYR A 510 2.70 -17.10 6.93
CA TYR A 510 3.81 -18.02 7.15
C TYR A 510 5.00 -17.20 7.64
N LYS A 511 5.46 -17.45 8.87
CA LYS A 511 6.59 -16.75 9.49
C LYS A 511 7.72 -17.73 9.79
N VAL A 512 8.97 -17.30 9.63
CA VAL A 512 10.17 -18.10 9.91
C VAL A 512 10.98 -17.50 11.05
N TYR A 513 11.45 -18.38 11.92
CA TYR A 513 12.27 -18.09 13.09
C TYR A 513 13.65 -18.72 12.92
N GLY A 514 14.67 -18.02 13.39
CA GLY A 514 16.05 -18.51 13.42
C GLY A 514 16.27 -19.56 14.51
N PRO A 515 17.47 -20.18 14.57
CA PRO A 515 17.80 -21.19 15.58
C PRO A 515 17.84 -20.64 17.01
N ASP A 516 17.94 -19.32 17.17
CA ASP A 516 17.82 -18.65 18.45
C ASP A 516 16.37 -18.52 18.92
N GLY A 517 15.38 -18.89 18.10
CA GLY A 517 13.96 -18.76 18.39
C GLY A 517 13.41 -17.36 18.15
N ALA A 518 14.17 -16.44 17.54
CA ALA A 518 13.72 -15.09 17.17
C ALA A 518 13.26 -15.04 15.70
N GLN A 519 12.40 -14.08 15.35
CA GLN A 519 12.13 -13.80 13.93
C GLN A 519 13.41 -13.33 13.22
N LEU A 520 13.54 -13.64 11.93
CA LEU A 520 14.76 -13.34 11.17
C LEU A 520 15.04 -11.83 11.05
N VAL A 521 16.29 -11.45 11.32
CA VAL A 521 16.84 -10.11 11.03
C VAL A 521 17.17 -9.94 9.55
N SER A 522 17.40 -8.70 9.09
CA SER A 522 17.45 -8.34 7.65
C SER A 522 18.38 -9.22 6.82
N GLN A 523 19.62 -9.47 7.26
CA GLN A 523 20.58 -10.24 6.45
C GLN A 523 20.13 -11.70 6.21
N MET A 524 19.59 -12.38 7.22
CA MET A 524 19.07 -13.74 7.08
C MET A 524 17.76 -13.75 6.29
N SER A 525 16.89 -12.77 6.57
CA SER A 525 15.63 -12.58 5.84
C SER A 525 15.88 -12.37 4.35
N ASP A 526 16.84 -11.52 3.96
CA ASP A 526 17.14 -11.21 2.56
C ASP A 526 17.67 -12.44 1.81
N LYS A 527 18.53 -13.25 2.47
CA LYS A 527 19.01 -14.52 1.90
C LYS A 527 17.87 -15.52 1.71
N LEU A 528 16.97 -15.65 2.68
CA LEU A 528 15.80 -16.52 2.58
C LEU A 528 14.83 -16.04 1.49
N THR A 529 14.51 -14.74 1.45
CA THR A 529 13.68 -14.15 0.39
C THR A 529 14.29 -14.44 -0.99
N LYS A 530 15.61 -14.31 -1.14
CA LYS A 530 16.31 -14.67 -2.38
C LYS A 530 16.14 -16.15 -2.72
N ALA A 531 16.34 -17.06 -1.76
CA ALA A 531 16.15 -18.50 -1.98
C ALA A 531 14.71 -18.81 -2.43
N ILE A 532 13.70 -18.24 -1.76
CA ILE A 532 12.28 -18.41 -2.13
C ILE A 532 12.00 -17.89 -3.55
N SER A 533 12.59 -16.76 -3.93
CA SER A 533 12.38 -16.17 -5.27
C SER A 533 12.96 -16.99 -6.41
N GLN A 534 13.85 -17.94 -6.12
CA GLN A 534 14.48 -18.81 -7.11
C GLN A 534 13.71 -20.11 -7.37
N VAL A 535 12.69 -20.41 -6.56
CA VAL A 535 11.89 -21.64 -6.66
C VAL A 535 10.71 -21.42 -7.61
N ASP A 536 10.62 -22.22 -8.68
CA ASP A 536 9.38 -22.33 -9.45
C ASP A 536 8.30 -23.04 -8.61
N ILE A 537 7.11 -22.45 -8.56
CA ILE A 537 6.01 -22.90 -7.70
C ILE A 537 5.47 -24.30 -8.03
N PHE A 538 5.71 -24.80 -9.25
CA PHE A 538 5.25 -26.11 -9.69
C PHE A 538 6.38 -27.09 -9.99
N ASP A 539 7.50 -26.62 -10.53
CA ASP A 539 8.55 -27.51 -11.05
C ASP A 539 9.66 -27.82 -10.03
N ASP A 540 9.91 -26.92 -9.07
CA ASP A 540 11.04 -27.04 -8.13
C ASP A 540 10.65 -27.49 -6.72
N VAL A 541 9.36 -27.80 -6.49
CA VAL A 541 8.84 -28.18 -5.17
C VAL A 541 8.81 -29.70 -4.99
N TYR A 542 9.53 -30.19 -3.98
CA TYR A 542 9.55 -31.61 -3.62
C TYR A 542 8.62 -31.90 -2.44
N ILE A 543 7.82 -32.97 -2.54
CA ILE A 543 6.91 -33.42 -1.49
C ILE A 543 7.01 -34.94 -1.37
N ILE A 544 6.88 -35.45 -0.16
CA ILE A 544 6.87 -36.89 0.15
C ILE A 544 5.55 -37.24 0.84
N PRO A 545 4.99 -38.45 0.65
CA PRO A 545 3.82 -38.90 1.42
C PRO A 545 4.09 -38.89 2.93
N MET A 546 3.09 -38.54 3.73
CA MET A 546 3.23 -38.48 5.20
C MET A 546 3.70 -39.81 5.79
N GLU A 547 3.12 -40.93 5.37
CA GLU A 547 3.51 -42.27 5.85
C GLU A 547 4.99 -42.53 5.63
N GLU A 548 5.51 -42.19 4.45
CA GLU A 548 6.93 -42.34 4.12
C GLU A 548 7.82 -41.37 4.93
N ALA A 549 7.36 -40.14 5.18
CA ALA A 549 8.07 -39.18 6.04
C ALA A 549 8.17 -39.68 7.49
N VAL A 550 7.09 -40.27 8.01
CA VAL A 550 7.04 -40.86 9.36
C VAL A 550 7.94 -42.10 9.43
N ASP A 551 7.87 -43.00 8.45
CA ASP A 551 8.70 -44.21 8.39
C ASP A 551 10.20 -43.89 8.33
N LYS A 552 10.56 -42.81 7.63
CA LYS A 552 11.94 -42.29 7.60
C LYS A 552 12.34 -41.51 8.85
N GLY A 553 11.41 -41.27 9.77
CA GLY A 553 11.62 -40.47 10.98
C GLY A 553 11.90 -38.99 10.71
N LEU A 554 11.44 -38.48 9.57
CA LEU A 554 11.56 -37.08 9.14
C LEU A 554 10.35 -36.24 9.55
N PHE A 555 9.17 -36.84 9.70
CA PHE A 555 7.99 -36.16 10.28
C PHE A 555 7.74 -36.70 11.70
N LYS A 556 7.66 -35.80 12.69
CA LYS A 556 7.33 -36.16 14.07
C LYS A 556 6.40 -35.15 14.70
N TYR A 557 5.51 -35.62 15.58
CA TYR A 557 4.77 -34.71 16.45
C TYR A 557 5.61 -34.33 17.67
N VAL A 558 5.54 -33.06 18.06
CA VAL A 558 6.05 -32.58 19.35
C VAL A 558 5.17 -33.15 20.46
N GLY A 559 5.80 -33.73 21.50
CA GLY A 559 5.11 -34.31 22.65
C GLY A 559 4.68 -33.26 23.68
N SER A 560 3.69 -33.60 24.51
CA SER A 560 3.13 -32.72 25.54
C SER A 560 4.11 -32.42 26.68
N GLU A 561 5.22 -33.14 26.77
CA GLU A 561 6.28 -32.87 27.76
C GLU A 561 6.88 -31.47 27.57
N LEU A 562 6.88 -30.95 26.35
CA LEU A 562 7.34 -29.59 26.06
C LEU A 562 6.35 -28.53 26.56
N ASP A 563 5.05 -28.82 26.51
CA ASP A 563 3.99 -27.94 27.01
C ASP A 563 4.10 -27.81 28.53
N GLU A 564 4.31 -28.93 29.23
CA GLU A 564 4.54 -28.97 30.68
C GLU A 564 5.79 -28.17 31.06
N LEU A 565 6.91 -28.39 30.35
CA LEU A 565 8.15 -27.64 30.58
C LEU A 565 7.97 -26.13 30.34
N TYR A 566 7.23 -25.74 29.31
CA TYR A 566 6.92 -24.34 29.04
C TYR A 566 6.10 -23.72 30.18
N ILE A 567 5.05 -24.42 30.66
CA ILE A 567 4.25 -23.98 31.81
C ILE A 567 5.13 -23.79 33.06
N GLU A 568 6.02 -24.74 33.35
CA GLU A 568 6.98 -24.63 34.47
C GLU A 568 7.89 -23.41 34.33
N LYS A 569 8.40 -23.13 33.13
CA LYS A 569 9.23 -21.96 32.85
C LYS A 569 8.45 -20.66 33.06
N VAL A 570 7.22 -20.56 32.58
CA VAL A 570 6.36 -19.39 32.82
C VAL A 570 6.11 -19.20 34.31
N ARG A 571 5.75 -20.26 35.04
CA ARG A 571 5.53 -20.22 36.50
C ARG A 571 6.76 -19.78 37.28
N SER A 572 7.95 -20.15 36.81
CA SER A 572 9.21 -19.73 37.45
C SER A 572 9.45 -18.21 37.43
N LEU A 573 8.69 -17.46 36.61
CA LEU A 573 8.73 -15.99 36.58
C LEU A 573 7.89 -15.33 37.69
N SER A 574 7.14 -16.10 38.48
CA SER A 574 6.38 -15.55 39.60
C SER A 574 7.27 -14.77 40.57
N LEU A 575 6.81 -13.57 40.93
CA LEU A 575 7.54 -12.68 41.83
C LEU A 575 6.87 -12.59 43.21
N THR A 576 5.66 -13.09 43.36
CA THR A 576 4.95 -13.07 44.64
C THR A 576 3.81 -14.07 44.64
N GLU A 577 3.35 -14.46 45.84
CA GLU A 577 2.13 -15.24 46.04
C GLU A 577 1.16 -14.37 46.86
N PRO A 578 0.28 -13.57 46.21
CA PRO A 578 -0.67 -12.73 46.91
C PRO A 578 -1.68 -13.54 47.72
N GLU A 579 -2.11 -13.01 48.86
CA GLU A 579 -3.19 -13.63 49.67
C GLU A 579 -4.59 -13.18 49.21
N SER A 580 -4.69 -12.10 48.43
CA SER A 580 -5.97 -11.53 48.01
C SER A 580 -6.43 -12.11 46.68
N ASN A 581 -7.63 -12.68 46.68
CA ASN A 581 -8.25 -13.22 45.49
C ASN A 581 -8.72 -12.11 44.53
N ILE A 582 -8.47 -12.29 43.23
CA ILE A 582 -9.01 -11.45 42.17
C ILE A 582 -9.85 -12.25 41.19
N LYS A 583 -10.87 -11.61 40.65
CA LYS A 583 -11.68 -12.19 39.57
C LYS A 583 -11.14 -11.73 38.23
N VAL A 584 -10.80 -12.67 37.37
CA VAL A 584 -10.26 -12.40 36.04
C VAL A 584 -11.20 -12.95 34.98
N VAL A 585 -11.64 -12.12 34.04
CA VAL A 585 -12.31 -12.60 32.83
C VAL A 585 -11.28 -12.75 31.73
N PHE A 586 -11.26 -13.90 31.07
CA PHE A 586 -10.32 -14.18 29.99
C PHE A 586 -11.04 -14.56 28.70
N THR A 587 -10.56 -14.02 27.58
CA THR A 587 -10.92 -14.46 26.24
C THR A 587 -9.68 -14.64 25.35
N PRO A 588 -9.55 -15.77 24.65
CA PRO A 588 -8.52 -15.95 23.64
C PRO A 588 -8.97 -15.46 22.26
N LEU A 589 -10.19 -14.91 22.13
CA LEU A 589 -10.78 -14.50 20.85
C LEU A 589 -10.73 -15.62 19.79
N HIS A 590 -11.10 -16.84 20.18
CA HIS A 590 -10.97 -18.08 19.39
C HIS A 590 -9.52 -18.47 19.02
N GLY A 591 -8.54 -17.92 19.73
CA GLY A 591 -7.11 -18.10 19.50
C GLY A 591 -6.42 -19.17 20.37
N THR A 592 -5.10 -19.25 20.20
CA THR A 592 -4.21 -20.20 20.88
C THR A 592 -3.94 -19.88 22.35
N GLY A 593 -4.35 -18.71 22.85
CA GLY A 593 -4.29 -18.41 24.30
C GLY A 593 -5.11 -19.39 25.15
N SER A 594 -6.09 -20.07 24.55
CA SER A 594 -6.86 -21.16 25.17
C SER A 594 -6.00 -22.36 25.61
N CYS A 595 -4.83 -22.57 25.01
CA CYS A 595 -3.98 -23.72 25.29
C CYS A 595 -3.31 -23.65 26.67
N PHE A 596 -2.94 -22.46 27.14
CA PHE A 596 -2.06 -22.31 28.31
C PHE A 596 -2.61 -21.38 29.39
N ILE A 597 -3.27 -20.27 29.02
CA ILE A 597 -3.71 -19.27 30.00
C ILE A 597 -4.70 -19.84 31.03
N PRO A 598 -5.69 -20.68 30.65
CA PRO A 598 -6.56 -21.32 31.63
C PRO A 598 -5.81 -22.14 32.69
N THR A 599 -4.81 -22.92 32.29
CA THR A 599 -3.99 -23.72 33.21
C THR A 599 -3.04 -22.84 34.04
N LEU A 600 -2.44 -21.82 33.42
CA LEU A 600 -1.51 -20.91 34.09
C LEU A 600 -2.19 -20.09 35.19
N LEU A 601 -3.40 -19.58 34.92
CA LEU A 601 -4.14 -18.73 35.86
C LEU A 601 -5.06 -19.54 36.78
N GLY A 602 -5.72 -20.59 36.28
CA GLY A 602 -6.71 -21.37 37.04
C GLY A 602 -6.10 -22.25 38.14
N GLU A 603 -4.79 -22.49 38.10
CA GLU A 603 -4.06 -23.18 39.17
C GLU A 603 -3.46 -22.22 40.22
N MET A 604 -3.68 -20.91 40.10
CA MET A 604 -3.31 -19.94 41.13
C MET A 604 -4.41 -19.80 42.18
N ASP A 605 -4.07 -20.03 43.45
CA ASP A 605 -5.03 -19.95 44.57
C ASP A 605 -5.68 -18.56 44.77
N TYR A 606 -5.07 -17.51 44.21
CA TYR A 606 -5.52 -16.11 44.31
C TYR A 606 -6.18 -15.57 43.02
N ILE A 607 -6.49 -16.44 42.06
CA ILE A 607 -7.20 -16.08 40.83
C ILE A 607 -8.50 -16.88 40.68
N ASP A 608 -9.64 -16.20 40.76
CA ASP A 608 -10.93 -16.71 40.27
C ASP A 608 -11.04 -16.45 38.76
N LEU A 609 -10.66 -17.43 37.93
CA LEU A 609 -10.71 -17.32 36.48
C LEU A 609 -12.12 -17.58 35.92
N TYR A 610 -12.57 -16.71 35.03
CA TYR A 610 -13.81 -16.82 34.29
C TYR A 610 -13.56 -16.72 32.79
N GLU A 611 -13.77 -17.82 32.09
CA GLU A 611 -13.55 -17.89 30.64
C GLU A 611 -14.81 -17.48 29.87
N VAL A 612 -14.62 -16.70 28.80
CA VAL A 612 -15.67 -16.41 27.81
C VAL A 612 -15.88 -17.64 26.93
N LYS A 613 -16.80 -18.52 27.36
CA LYS A 613 -17.01 -19.86 26.79
C LYS A 613 -17.23 -19.85 25.27
N GLU A 614 -17.96 -18.86 24.76
CA GLU A 614 -18.25 -18.68 23.34
C GLU A 614 -16.98 -18.47 22.50
N GLN A 615 -15.90 -17.97 23.12
CA GLN A 615 -14.64 -17.63 22.47
C GLN A 615 -13.49 -18.58 22.82
N MET A 616 -13.70 -19.59 23.67
CA MET A 616 -12.66 -20.56 24.05
C MET A 616 -12.39 -21.62 22.98
N SER A 617 -13.37 -21.92 22.14
CA SER A 617 -13.20 -22.88 21.04
C SER A 617 -12.39 -22.29 19.89
N ALA A 618 -11.45 -23.09 19.36
CA ALA A 618 -10.69 -22.76 18.17
C ALA A 618 -11.63 -22.79 16.94
N ASP A 619 -12.16 -21.62 16.59
CA ASP A 619 -13.03 -21.44 15.43
C ASP A 619 -12.37 -20.51 14.40
N PRO A 620 -12.02 -21.01 13.19
CA PRO A 620 -11.33 -20.23 12.17
C PRO A 620 -12.17 -19.08 11.61
N ALA A 621 -13.50 -19.09 11.79
CA ALA A 621 -14.40 -18.03 11.34
C ALA A 621 -14.40 -16.82 12.28
N PHE A 622 -13.91 -16.99 13.52
CA PHE A 622 -14.00 -16.01 14.59
C PHE A 622 -15.41 -15.39 14.75
N PRO A 623 -16.49 -16.20 14.89
CA PRO A 623 -17.87 -15.80 14.66
C PRO A 623 -18.42 -14.71 15.59
N THR A 624 -17.74 -14.46 16.72
CA THR A 624 -18.17 -13.49 17.74
C THR A 624 -17.53 -12.12 17.59
N ILE A 625 -16.52 -11.96 16.70
CA ILE A 625 -15.77 -10.72 16.54
C ILE A 625 -15.55 -10.42 15.06
N ARG A 626 -15.26 -9.15 14.75
CA ARG A 626 -14.92 -8.72 13.38
C ARG A 626 -13.43 -8.90 13.08
N VAL A 627 -12.59 -8.50 14.03
CA VAL A 627 -11.12 -8.61 13.97
C VAL A 627 -10.62 -9.08 15.34
N PRO A 628 -9.86 -10.19 15.44
CA PRO A 628 -9.37 -10.72 16.71
C PRO A 628 -8.13 -9.94 17.17
N ASN A 629 -8.32 -8.64 17.46
CA ASN A 629 -7.25 -7.74 17.83
C ASN A 629 -7.46 -7.22 19.27
N PRO A 630 -6.62 -7.60 20.25
CA PRO A 630 -6.75 -7.15 21.64
C PRO A 630 -6.38 -5.68 21.84
N GLU A 631 -6.00 -4.95 20.78
CA GLU A 631 -5.89 -3.49 20.79
C GLU A 631 -7.24 -2.80 20.52
N ASP A 632 -8.21 -3.51 19.94
CA ASP A 632 -9.54 -2.97 19.58
C ASP A 632 -10.51 -3.13 20.76
N PRO A 633 -11.06 -2.02 21.30
CA PRO A 633 -12.09 -2.09 22.34
C PRO A 633 -13.30 -2.97 21.98
N GLU A 634 -13.64 -3.09 20.70
CA GLU A 634 -14.77 -3.92 20.21
C GLU A 634 -14.54 -5.41 20.53
N ALA A 635 -13.29 -5.88 20.51
CA ALA A 635 -12.94 -7.27 20.81
C ALA A 635 -13.28 -7.67 22.25
N PHE A 636 -13.43 -6.70 23.16
CA PHE A 636 -13.73 -6.94 24.57
C PHE A 636 -15.22 -6.99 24.90
N THR A 637 -16.12 -6.74 23.95
CA THR A 637 -17.56 -6.54 24.21
C THR A 637 -18.18 -7.62 25.10
N ILE A 638 -18.05 -8.91 24.74
CA ILE A 638 -18.61 -10.03 25.53
C ILE A 638 -17.92 -10.14 26.89
N SER A 639 -16.58 -10.02 26.91
CA SER A 639 -15.78 -10.14 28.14
C SER A 639 -16.06 -9.02 29.14
N LEU A 640 -16.33 -7.78 28.69
CA LEU A 640 -16.67 -6.65 29.54
C LEU A 640 -18.09 -6.75 30.11
N GLU A 641 -19.04 -7.26 29.33
CA GLU A 641 -20.40 -7.56 29.82
C GLU A 641 -20.33 -8.60 30.95
N MET A 642 -19.61 -9.70 30.72
CA MET A 642 -19.38 -10.75 31.72
C MET A 642 -18.68 -10.19 32.97
N ALA A 643 -17.65 -9.37 32.78
CA ALA A 643 -16.93 -8.72 33.88
C ALA A 643 -17.84 -7.81 34.69
N GLY A 644 -18.73 -7.05 34.05
CA GLY A 644 -19.74 -6.21 34.71
C GLY A 644 -20.65 -7.02 35.63
N HIS A 645 -21.15 -8.18 35.17
CA HIS A 645 -22.00 -9.06 35.97
C HIS A 645 -21.25 -9.69 37.16
N LEU A 646 -19.99 -10.08 36.96
CA LEU A 646 -19.19 -10.75 37.99
C LEU A 646 -18.54 -9.77 38.98
N ASN A 647 -18.53 -8.48 38.66
CA ASN A 647 -17.65 -7.48 39.26
C ASN A 647 -16.19 -7.94 39.23
N ALA A 648 -15.71 -8.36 38.05
CA ALA A 648 -14.34 -8.79 37.86
C ALA A 648 -13.34 -7.65 38.11
N ASP A 649 -12.14 -7.97 38.58
CA ASP A 649 -11.09 -6.95 38.77
C ASP A 649 -10.38 -6.63 37.44
N LEU A 650 -10.30 -7.65 36.58
CA LEU A 650 -9.46 -7.65 35.38
C LEU A 650 -10.16 -8.38 34.23
N VAL A 651 -9.96 -7.87 33.01
CA VAL A 651 -10.32 -8.54 31.76
C VAL A 651 -9.09 -8.63 30.87
N LEU A 652 -8.77 -9.84 30.41
CA LEU A 652 -7.63 -10.13 29.54
C LEU A 652 -8.12 -10.69 28.20
N ALA A 653 -7.57 -10.18 27.10
CA ALA A 653 -7.79 -10.72 25.77
C ALA A 653 -6.47 -10.97 25.06
N THR A 654 -6.36 -12.07 24.30
CA THR A 654 -5.17 -12.36 23.49
C THR A 654 -5.51 -12.44 22.00
N ASP A 655 -4.52 -12.19 21.15
CA ASP A 655 -4.67 -12.38 19.71
C ASP A 655 -4.51 -13.86 19.31
N PRO A 656 -4.88 -14.26 18.08
CA PRO A 656 -4.96 -15.66 17.69
C PRO A 656 -3.67 -16.48 17.85
N ASP A 657 -2.49 -15.87 17.67
CA ASP A 657 -1.20 -16.51 17.86
C ASP A 657 -0.55 -16.26 19.23
N CYS A 658 -1.30 -15.63 20.15
CA CYS A 658 -0.95 -15.41 21.55
C CYS A 658 0.42 -14.72 21.75
N ASP A 659 0.74 -13.77 20.88
CA ASP A 659 1.93 -12.92 21.02
C ASP A 659 1.58 -11.53 21.62
N ARG A 660 0.28 -11.20 21.73
CA ARG A 660 -0.21 -9.95 22.36
C ARG A 660 -1.26 -10.21 23.43
N VAL A 661 -1.25 -9.37 24.46
CA VAL A 661 -2.32 -9.33 25.48
C VAL A 661 -2.83 -7.92 25.70
N GLY A 662 -4.14 -7.75 25.56
CA GLY A 662 -4.89 -6.56 25.93
C GLY A 662 -5.49 -6.69 27.32
N CYS A 663 -5.70 -5.55 27.98
CA CYS A 663 -6.16 -5.51 29.36
C CYS A 663 -7.15 -4.37 29.60
N ALA A 664 -8.28 -4.69 30.25
CA ALA A 664 -9.16 -3.71 30.87
C ALA A 664 -9.25 -3.98 32.38
N ALA A 665 -9.10 -2.95 33.20
CA ALA A 665 -9.12 -3.08 34.66
C ALA A 665 -10.29 -2.28 35.26
N ARG A 666 -10.85 -2.80 36.35
CA ARG A 666 -11.93 -2.14 37.09
C ARG A 666 -11.39 -0.99 37.94
N ASN A 667 -12.05 0.16 37.89
CA ASN A 667 -11.72 1.30 38.74
C ASN A 667 -12.59 1.34 40.01
N ARG A 668 -12.33 2.31 40.90
CA ARG A 668 -13.09 2.48 42.16
C ARG A 668 -14.59 2.75 41.97
N ASN A 669 -14.96 3.38 40.86
CA ASN A 669 -16.35 3.68 40.54
C ASN A 669 -17.08 2.44 39.97
N GLY A 670 -16.37 1.33 39.80
CA GLY A 670 -16.88 0.06 39.31
C GLY A 670 -16.98 -0.03 37.79
N SER A 671 -16.53 0.98 37.04
CA SER A 671 -16.42 0.91 35.58
C SER A 671 -15.06 0.36 35.15
N TYR A 672 -14.98 -0.08 33.89
CA TYR A 672 -13.78 -0.62 33.29
C TYR A 672 -13.15 0.41 32.35
N SER A 673 -11.83 0.54 32.44
CA SER A 673 -11.05 1.36 31.52
C SER A 673 -9.90 0.54 30.96
N PHE A 674 -9.65 0.71 29.66
CA PHE A 674 -8.57 0.04 28.94
C PHE A 674 -7.19 0.56 29.38
N LEU A 675 -6.25 -0.36 29.48
CA LEU A 675 -4.83 -0.08 29.62
C LEU A 675 -4.20 -0.38 28.26
N ASN A 676 -3.64 0.64 27.61
CA ASN A 676 -2.91 0.44 26.35
C ASN A 676 -1.56 -0.24 26.60
N GLY A 677 -0.87 -0.66 25.54
CA GLY A 677 0.41 -1.36 25.67
C GLY A 677 1.47 -0.59 26.47
N ASN A 678 1.52 0.75 26.34
CA ASN A 678 2.42 1.58 27.14
C ASN A 678 2.10 1.53 28.64
N LYS A 679 0.82 1.63 29.02
CA LYS A 679 0.37 1.57 30.41
C LYS A 679 0.59 0.18 31.02
N ILE A 680 0.28 -0.88 30.29
CA ILE A 680 0.52 -2.26 30.74
C ILE A 680 2.03 -2.47 30.96
N GLY A 681 2.86 -2.07 29.99
CA GLY A 681 4.31 -2.18 30.09
C GLY A 681 4.90 -1.40 31.27
N ALA A 682 4.43 -0.17 31.51
CA ALA A 682 4.84 0.63 32.66
C ALA A 682 4.45 0.00 34.01
N LEU A 683 3.22 -0.54 34.11
CA LEU A 683 2.76 -1.22 35.31
C LEU A 683 3.54 -2.52 35.58
N LEU A 684 3.71 -3.36 34.55
CA LEU A 684 4.52 -4.58 34.65
C LEU A 684 5.96 -4.25 35.05
N LEU A 685 6.54 -3.20 34.49
CA LEU A 685 7.90 -2.81 34.81
C LEU A 685 8.04 -2.32 36.25
N GLU A 686 7.14 -1.47 36.73
CA GLU A 686 7.10 -1.05 38.14
C GLU A 686 6.96 -2.25 39.06
N TYR A 687 6.07 -3.19 38.72
CA TYR A 687 5.88 -4.42 39.47
C TYR A 687 7.17 -5.25 39.51
N ILE A 688 7.73 -5.60 38.35
CA ILE A 688 8.92 -6.47 38.24
C ILE A 688 10.11 -5.85 38.98
N LEU A 689 10.45 -4.59 38.69
CA LEU A 689 11.59 -3.92 39.32
C LEU A 689 11.39 -3.71 40.81
N GLY A 690 10.18 -3.33 41.23
CA GLY A 690 9.82 -3.17 42.63
C GLY A 690 9.99 -4.47 43.41
N ARG A 691 9.44 -5.59 42.91
CA ARG A 691 9.57 -6.90 43.57
C ARG A 691 11.02 -7.39 43.64
N LEU A 692 11.78 -7.24 42.54
CA LEU A 692 13.20 -7.63 42.53
C LEU A 692 14.02 -6.77 43.50
N SER A 693 13.77 -5.47 43.55
CA SER A 693 14.43 -4.54 44.48
C SER A 693 14.13 -4.91 45.94
N GLU A 694 12.86 -5.13 46.29
CA GLU A 694 12.46 -5.53 47.64
C GLU A 694 13.09 -6.86 48.09
N LYS A 695 13.30 -7.80 47.15
CA LYS A 695 13.97 -9.08 47.40
C LYS A 695 15.50 -8.98 47.40
N GLY A 696 16.08 -7.83 47.06
CA GLY A 696 17.53 -7.68 46.85
C GLY A 696 18.07 -8.49 45.66
N ALA A 697 17.20 -8.82 44.70
CA ALA A 697 17.49 -9.65 43.54
C ALA A 697 17.64 -8.85 42.24
N LEU A 698 17.63 -7.51 42.32
CA LEU A 698 17.79 -6.65 41.16
C LEU A 698 19.27 -6.58 40.73
N PRO A 699 19.64 -7.05 39.53
CA PRO A 699 21.03 -7.05 39.07
C PRO A 699 21.49 -5.63 38.75
N ALA A 700 22.74 -5.31 39.11
CA ALA A 700 23.33 -3.99 38.89
C ALA A 700 23.52 -3.64 37.41
N ASP A 701 23.71 -4.65 36.56
CA ASP A 701 23.84 -4.58 35.11
C ASP A 701 22.53 -4.97 34.39
N GLY A 702 21.41 -4.89 35.10
CA GLY A 702 20.08 -5.12 34.55
C GLY A 702 19.71 -4.13 33.44
N VAL A 703 18.98 -4.61 32.43
CA VAL A 703 18.57 -3.84 31.25
C VAL A 703 17.10 -4.08 30.94
N VAL A 704 16.38 -2.98 30.74
CA VAL A 704 15.05 -2.96 30.13
C VAL A 704 15.20 -2.60 28.66
N ILE A 705 14.52 -3.30 27.77
CA ILE A 705 14.55 -3.03 26.33
C ILE A 705 13.17 -2.55 25.87
N LYS A 706 13.13 -1.47 25.11
CA LYS A 706 11.91 -0.97 24.46
C LYS A 706 12.22 -0.56 23.04
N THR A 707 11.19 -0.41 22.21
CA THR A 707 11.40 0.17 20.88
C THR A 707 11.42 1.70 20.93
N ILE A 708 11.98 2.31 19.89
CA ILE A 708 12.00 3.77 19.70
C ILE A 708 10.60 4.41 19.59
N VAL A 709 9.53 3.62 19.43
CA VAL A 709 8.15 4.10 19.33
C VAL A 709 7.29 3.74 20.55
N THR A 710 7.90 3.12 21.56
CA THR A 710 7.27 2.82 22.84
C THR A 710 7.38 4.04 23.77
N GLY A 711 6.42 4.27 24.68
CA GLY A 711 6.36 5.45 25.56
C GLY A 711 7.57 5.58 26.50
N GLU A 712 7.86 6.80 26.97
CA GLU A 712 9.03 7.08 27.84
C GLU A 712 8.79 6.79 29.33
N MET A 713 7.54 6.56 29.75
CA MET A 713 7.22 6.30 31.15
C MET A 713 7.98 5.10 31.73
N GLY A 714 8.12 4.01 30.97
CA GLY A 714 8.91 2.85 31.42
C GLY A 714 10.39 3.17 31.64
N LYS A 715 10.97 4.07 30.84
CA LYS A 715 12.35 4.53 31.01
C LYS A 715 12.52 5.34 32.29
N ALA A 716 11.56 6.21 32.61
CA ALA A 716 11.55 6.97 33.86
C ALA A 716 11.43 6.04 35.09
N ILE A 717 10.56 5.02 35.00
CA ILE A 717 10.43 3.98 36.03
C ILE A 717 11.75 3.23 36.22
N ALA A 718 12.34 2.68 35.15
CA ALA A 718 13.61 1.96 35.22
C ALA A 718 14.74 2.80 35.85
N ALA A 719 14.86 4.07 35.43
CA ALA A 719 15.85 4.99 35.97
C ALA A 719 15.70 5.22 37.48
N SER A 720 14.46 5.22 38.00
CA SER A 720 14.21 5.37 39.45
C SER A 720 14.69 4.18 40.29
N TYR A 721 14.89 3.01 39.68
CA TYR A 721 15.52 1.83 40.29
C TYR A 721 17.02 1.72 39.96
N GLY A 722 17.60 2.71 39.26
CA GLY A 722 18.99 2.66 38.80
C GLY A 722 19.23 1.71 37.62
N ILE A 723 18.17 1.28 36.94
CA ILE A 723 18.23 0.35 35.81
C ILE A 723 18.27 1.12 34.49
N ARG A 724 19.19 0.73 33.61
CA ARG A 724 19.33 1.36 32.29
C ARG A 724 18.27 0.81 31.31
N THR A 725 17.85 1.68 30.40
CA THR A 725 16.95 1.31 29.29
C THR A 725 17.72 1.34 27.97
N MET A 726 17.51 0.33 27.13
CA MET A 726 18.04 0.24 25.77
C MET A 726 16.90 0.37 24.76
N GLU A 727 17.15 1.12 23.69
CA GLU A 727 16.20 1.33 22.59
C GLU A 727 16.57 0.43 21.40
N THR A 728 15.57 -0.16 20.75
CA THR A 728 15.71 -0.87 19.47
C THR A 728 14.75 -0.31 18.41
N LEU A 729 14.97 -0.63 17.13
CA LEU A 729 13.95 -0.37 16.11
C LEU A 729 12.66 -1.15 16.40
N THR A 730 11.54 -0.73 15.80
CA THR A 730 10.26 -1.45 15.92
C THR A 730 10.37 -2.87 15.38
N GLY A 731 9.80 -3.83 16.11
CA GLY A 731 9.82 -5.25 15.83
C GLY A 731 10.61 -6.03 16.87
N PHE A 732 9.92 -6.92 17.58
CA PHE A 732 10.49 -7.72 18.68
C PHE A 732 11.76 -8.54 18.34
N LYS A 733 12.01 -8.83 17.06
CA LYS A 733 13.25 -9.48 16.59
C LYS A 733 14.52 -8.77 17.08
N TYR A 734 14.52 -7.44 17.18
CA TYR A 734 15.68 -6.69 17.66
C TYR A 734 15.85 -6.78 19.17
N ILE A 735 14.75 -6.97 19.92
CA ILE A 735 14.80 -7.28 21.36
C ILE A 735 15.39 -8.69 21.52
N GLY A 736 14.92 -9.67 20.74
CA GLY A 736 15.46 -11.03 20.71
C GLY A 736 16.96 -11.08 20.38
N GLU A 737 17.41 -10.30 19.39
CA GLU A 737 18.82 -10.15 19.02
C GLU A 737 19.67 -9.64 20.20
N LYS A 738 19.19 -8.62 20.93
CA LYS A 738 19.90 -8.10 22.10
C LYS A 738 19.92 -9.07 23.27
N ILE A 739 18.84 -9.84 23.50
CA ILE A 739 18.85 -10.89 24.52
C ILE A 739 19.91 -11.94 24.18
N LYS A 740 20.02 -12.35 22.92
CA LYS A 740 21.07 -13.28 22.46
C LYS A 740 22.47 -12.69 22.65
N GLU A 741 22.69 -11.44 22.24
CA GLU A 741 23.96 -10.73 22.42
C GLU A 741 24.38 -10.72 23.90
N PHE A 742 23.44 -10.45 24.81
CA PHE A 742 23.69 -10.44 26.25
C PHE A 742 24.08 -11.82 26.79
N GLU A 743 23.39 -12.88 26.36
CA GLU A 743 23.73 -14.26 26.75
C GLU A 743 25.10 -14.71 26.21
N GLU A 744 25.43 -14.38 24.98
CA GLU A 744 26.70 -14.78 24.34
C GLU A 744 27.91 -14.02 24.88
N THR A 745 27.74 -12.73 25.17
CA THR A 745 28.84 -11.85 25.62
C THR A 745 28.94 -11.72 27.14
N GLY A 746 27.86 -12.05 27.88
CA GLY A 746 27.74 -11.77 29.30
C GLY A 746 27.71 -10.28 29.62
N SER A 747 27.34 -9.42 28.67
CA SER A 747 27.45 -7.96 28.80
C SER A 747 26.38 -7.32 29.68
N SER A 748 25.23 -7.97 29.89
CA SER A 748 24.10 -7.44 30.65
C SER A 748 23.07 -8.52 31.03
N HIS A 749 22.20 -8.20 32.00
CA HIS A 749 21.06 -9.04 32.36
C HIS A 749 19.76 -8.47 31.81
N PHE A 750 19.08 -9.20 30.92
CA PHE A 750 17.75 -8.81 30.44
C PHE A 750 16.70 -8.96 31.55
N LEU A 751 15.97 -7.88 31.84
CA LEU A 751 14.92 -7.85 32.86
C LEU A 751 13.52 -7.88 32.25
N PHE A 752 13.29 -7.04 31.24
CA PHE A 752 11.98 -6.89 30.61
C PHE A 752 12.10 -6.23 29.23
N GLY A 753 11.26 -6.67 28.30
CA GLY A 753 11.21 -6.16 26.93
C GLY A 753 9.77 -5.91 26.51
N TYR A 754 9.46 -4.74 25.93
CA TYR A 754 8.09 -4.48 25.48
C TYR A 754 7.96 -3.49 24.32
N GLU A 755 6.83 -3.63 23.61
CA GLU A 755 6.37 -2.73 22.55
C GLU A 755 5.02 -2.11 22.94
N GLU A 756 4.76 -0.89 22.45
CA GLU A 756 3.47 -0.21 22.64
C GLU A 756 2.29 -0.95 21.99
N SER A 757 2.58 -1.85 21.06
CA SER A 757 1.62 -2.72 20.37
C SER A 757 1.27 -4.00 21.15
N TYR A 758 1.19 -3.88 22.49
CA TYR A 758 0.71 -4.92 23.42
C TYR A 758 1.56 -6.19 23.46
N GLY A 759 2.85 -6.06 23.13
CA GLY A 759 3.83 -7.14 23.15
C GLY A 759 4.79 -7.02 24.33
N PHE A 760 4.93 -8.08 25.11
CA PHE A 760 5.76 -8.08 26.32
C PHE A 760 6.55 -9.39 26.44
N LEU A 761 7.72 -9.32 27.06
CA LEU A 761 8.52 -10.49 27.41
C LEU A 761 9.25 -10.26 28.73
N ALA A 762 9.14 -11.25 29.61
CA ALA A 762 10.01 -11.43 30.78
C ALA A 762 10.68 -12.81 30.68
N GLY A 763 11.91 -12.92 31.21
CA GLY A 763 12.74 -14.11 31.05
C GLY A 763 13.36 -14.25 29.66
N THR A 764 14.22 -15.26 29.49
CA THR A 764 15.03 -15.46 28.27
C THR A 764 14.88 -16.87 27.67
N PHE A 765 13.80 -17.60 27.94
CA PHE A 765 13.55 -18.88 27.27
C PHE A 765 12.75 -18.73 25.96
N VAL A 766 12.09 -17.58 25.77
CA VAL A 766 11.41 -17.16 24.53
C VAL A 766 12.16 -15.96 23.93
N ARG A 767 12.10 -15.76 22.60
CA ARG A 767 12.71 -14.63 21.88
C ARG A 767 11.73 -13.78 21.07
N ASP A 768 10.44 -13.98 21.27
CA ASP A 768 9.39 -13.11 20.77
C ASP A 768 8.50 -12.63 21.94
N LYS A 769 7.47 -11.85 21.62
CA LYS A 769 6.43 -11.48 22.58
C LYS A 769 5.71 -12.74 23.06
N ASP A 770 5.32 -12.74 24.33
CA ASP A 770 4.65 -13.89 24.95
C ASP A 770 3.47 -13.42 25.80
N ALA A 771 2.26 -13.58 25.25
CA ALA A 771 1.04 -13.21 25.95
C ALA A 771 0.69 -14.16 27.11
N ASN A 772 1.20 -15.40 27.12
CA ASN A 772 1.02 -16.31 28.25
C ASN A 772 1.81 -15.81 29.46
N ILE A 773 3.08 -15.43 29.26
CA ILE A 773 3.92 -14.80 30.29
C ILE A 773 3.29 -13.49 30.76
N ALA A 774 2.87 -12.63 29.83
CA ALA A 774 2.31 -11.33 30.16
C ALA A 774 0.98 -11.46 30.92
N ALA A 775 0.04 -12.31 30.47
CA ALA A 775 -1.22 -12.55 31.17
C ALA A 775 -1.00 -13.08 32.60
N PHE A 776 -0.08 -14.02 32.76
CA PHE A 776 0.34 -14.55 34.06
C PHE A 776 0.82 -13.43 35.00
N LEU A 777 1.76 -12.59 34.53
CA LEU A 777 2.32 -11.50 35.34
C LEU A 777 1.32 -10.36 35.59
N ILE A 778 0.42 -10.05 34.64
CA ILE A 778 -0.61 -9.02 34.83
C ILE A 778 -1.60 -9.45 35.92
N ALA A 779 -2.03 -10.72 35.92
CA ALA A 779 -2.93 -11.25 36.93
C ALA A 779 -2.27 -11.25 38.33
N GLU A 780 -1.02 -11.72 38.43
CA GLU A 780 -0.24 -11.69 39.67
C GLU A 780 -0.04 -10.25 40.18
N MET A 781 0.32 -9.32 39.30
CA MET A 781 0.47 -7.90 39.62
C MET A 781 -0.84 -7.29 40.14
N ALA A 782 -1.97 -7.58 39.50
CA ALA A 782 -3.28 -7.07 39.92
C ALA A 782 -3.65 -7.58 41.32
N ALA A 783 -3.41 -8.85 41.60
CA ALA A 783 -3.64 -9.44 42.93
C ALA A 783 -2.70 -8.83 43.99
N TYR A 784 -1.43 -8.64 43.65
CA TYR A 784 -0.42 -8.00 44.50
C TYR A 784 -0.81 -6.59 44.95
N TYR A 785 -1.30 -5.75 44.02
CA TYR A 785 -1.73 -4.40 44.34
C TYR A 785 -3.10 -4.35 45.02
N LYS A 786 -4.02 -5.27 44.69
CA LYS A 786 -5.30 -5.37 45.39
C LYS A 786 -5.11 -5.73 46.86
N GLN A 787 -4.16 -6.61 47.18
CA GLN A 787 -3.78 -6.89 48.58
C GLN A 787 -3.34 -5.64 49.34
N ARG A 788 -2.81 -4.63 48.63
CA ARG A 788 -2.40 -3.32 49.16
C ARG A 788 -3.51 -2.27 49.12
N GLY A 789 -4.74 -2.66 48.76
CA GLY A 789 -5.89 -1.78 48.68
C GLY A 789 -5.89 -0.85 47.47
N GLN A 790 -5.13 -1.17 46.42
CA GLN A 790 -5.06 -0.39 45.18
C GLN A 790 -5.55 -1.22 43.98
N ASN A 791 -6.25 -0.58 43.05
CA ASN A 791 -6.44 -1.16 41.70
C ASN A 791 -5.38 -0.59 40.74
N LEU A 792 -5.25 -1.21 39.56
CA LEU A 792 -4.21 -0.85 38.59
C LEU A 792 -4.27 0.60 38.10
N HIS A 793 -5.46 1.23 38.06
CA HIS A 793 -5.57 2.64 37.68
C HIS A 793 -4.99 3.57 38.74
N GLU A 794 -5.08 3.19 40.01
CA GLU A 794 -4.50 3.97 41.11
C GLU A 794 -2.99 3.86 41.15
N VAL A 795 -2.47 2.66 40.89
CA VAL A 795 -1.02 2.45 40.74
C VAL A 795 -0.49 3.28 39.58
N LEU A 796 -1.20 3.30 38.45
CA LEU A 796 -0.84 4.12 37.29
C LEU A 796 -0.89 5.62 37.63
N GLU A 797 -1.91 6.07 38.35
CA GLU A 797 -2.01 7.46 38.81
C GLU A 797 -0.86 7.85 39.76
N ASP A 798 -0.45 6.95 40.65
CA ASP A 798 0.69 7.19 41.54
C ASP A 798 2.03 7.19 40.78
N LEU A 799 2.15 6.40 39.71
CA LEU A 799 3.28 6.48 38.80
C LEU A 799 3.31 7.82 38.05
N TYR A 800 2.16 8.31 37.58
CA TYR A 800 2.08 9.63 36.94
C TYR A 800 2.48 10.76 37.88
N LYS A 801 2.07 10.72 39.14
CA LYS A 801 2.51 11.71 40.14
C LYS A 801 4.02 11.69 40.40
N ARG A 802 4.66 10.51 40.33
CA ARG A 802 6.10 10.36 40.56
C ARG A 802 6.95 10.78 39.37
N HIS A 803 6.51 10.41 38.16
CA HIS A 803 7.35 10.45 36.95
C HIS A 803 6.86 11.47 35.91
N GLY A 804 5.68 12.06 36.10
CA GLY A 804 5.00 12.92 35.13
C GLY A 804 3.83 12.22 34.45
N TYR A 805 2.85 13.00 33.97
CA TYR A 805 1.67 12.49 33.29
C TYR A 805 1.98 12.28 31.82
N TYR A 806 2.11 11.02 31.41
CA TYR A 806 2.37 10.63 30.03
C TYR A 806 1.06 10.38 29.28
N LYS A 807 0.97 10.90 28.05
CA LYS A 807 -0.08 10.53 27.09
C LYS A 807 0.52 10.23 25.73
N GLU A 808 0.09 9.12 25.15
CA GLU A 808 0.52 8.67 23.83
C GLU A 808 -0.65 8.52 22.88
N ASP A 809 -0.38 8.69 21.58
CA ASP A 809 -1.34 8.39 20.52
C ASP A 809 -0.62 7.94 19.24
N LEU A 810 -1.36 7.30 18.34
CA LEU A 810 -0.88 6.83 17.05
C LEU A 810 -1.78 7.34 15.93
N LEU A 811 -1.26 8.26 15.12
CA LEU A 811 -1.91 8.69 13.89
C LEU A 811 -1.54 7.74 12.75
N SER A 812 -2.54 7.19 12.09
CA SER A 812 -2.36 6.34 10.89
C SER A 812 -2.91 7.05 9.66
N LEU A 813 -2.02 7.59 8.83
CA LEU A 813 -2.35 8.27 7.59
C LEU A 813 -2.32 7.27 6.44
N ASN A 814 -3.50 6.87 5.95
CA ASN A 814 -3.60 6.06 4.74
C ASN A 814 -3.46 6.99 3.53
N LEU A 815 -2.51 6.69 2.65
CA LEU A 815 -2.18 7.50 1.48
C LEU A 815 -2.59 6.74 0.22
N ARG A 816 -2.86 7.46 -0.86
CA ARG A 816 -3.31 6.85 -2.11
C ARG A 816 -2.23 6.03 -2.82
N ASP A 817 -0.97 6.40 -2.63
CA ASP A 817 0.18 5.81 -3.31
C ASP A 817 1.49 6.02 -2.53
N LYS A 818 2.54 5.27 -2.90
CA LYS A 818 3.88 5.33 -2.26
C LYS A 818 4.64 6.63 -2.57
N ALA A 819 4.26 7.36 -3.63
CA ALA A 819 4.91 8.62 -3.97
C ALA A 819 4.48 9.73 -2.99
N LEU A 820 3.19 9.77 -2.63
CA LEU A 820 2.68 10.67 -1.60
C LEU A 820 3.29 10.36 -0.23
N GLU A 821 3.48 9.07 0.09
CA GLU A 821 4.22 8.64 1.28
C GLU A 821 5.64 9.21 1.30
N ALA A 822 6.39 9.06 0.19
CA ALA A 822 7.74 9.58 0.08
C ALA A 822 7.78 11.12 0.24
N LYS A 823 6.86 11.84 -0.41
CA LYS A 823 6.75 13.31 -0.31
C LYS A 823 6.46 13.76 1.11
N LEU A 824 5.55 13.09 1.81
CA LEU A 824 5.21 13.46 3.18
C LEU A 824 6.37 13.15 4.14
N MET A 825 7.08 12.03 3.96
CA MET A 825 8.32 11.75 4.70
C MET A 825 9.39 12.82 4.47
N GLU A 826 9.56 13.29 3.23
CA GLU A 826 10.49 14.37 2.90
C GLU A 826 10.08 15.71 3.53
N ALA A 827 8.78 16.03 3.53
CA ALA A 827 8.26 17.22 4.20
C ALA A 827 8.51 17.19 5.72
N PHE A 828 8.32 16.03 6.36
CA PHE A 828 8.71 15.85 7.76
C PHE A 828 10.21 15.96 7.97
N ASN A 829 11.04 15.58 6.99
CA ASN A 829 12.50 15.66 7.12
C ASN A 829 13.03 17.09 7.00
N ASN A 830 12.53 17.86 6.04
CA ASN A 830 13.11 19.16 5.66
C ASN A 830 12.64 20.32 6.51
N GLU A 831 11.45 20.23 7.08
CA GLU A 831 10.86 21.30 7.87
C GLU A 831 10.61 20.79 9.30
N LEU A 832 11.15 21.48 10.29
CA LEU A 832 10.84 21.19 11.68
C LEU A 832 9.44 21.71 12.00
N PRO A 833 8.56 20.89 12.60
CA PRO A 833 7.26 21.40 12.99
C PRO A 833 7.36 22.28 14.24
N GLU A 834 6.78 23.48 14.20
CA GLU A 834 6.72 24.39 15.34
C GLU A 834 5.49 24.09 16.20
N THR A 835 5.68 24.10 17.53
CA THR A 835 4.58 24.00 18.49
C THR A 835 4.60 25.21 19.40
N ASP A 836 3.43 25.70 19.83
CA ASP A 836 3.33 26.88 20.69
C ASP A 836 3.86 26.64 22.13
N CYS A 837 4.07 25.38 22.52
CA CYS A 837 4.32 24.99 23.92
C CYS A 837 5.59 24.15 24.16
N MET A 838 6.24 23.69 23.09
CA MET A 838 7.42 22.82 23.15
C MET A 838 8.39 23.16 22.01
N THR A 839 9.69 23.10 22.28
CA THR A 839 10.74 23.38 21.28
C THR A 839 11.46 22.09 20.91
N ALA A 840 11.54 21.77 19.61
CA ALA A 840 12.28 20.61 19.15
C ALA A 840 13.78 20.80 19.40
N VAL A 841 14.40 19.87 20.12
CA VAL A 841 15.83 19.95 20.51
C VAL A 841 16.68 18.86 19.86
N GLU A 842 16.07 17.78 19.40
CA GLU A 842 16.78 16.64 18.81
C GLU A 842 16.01 16.09 17.62
N LYS A 843 16.74 15.78 16.54
CA LYS A 843 16.21 15.04 15.38
C LYS A 843 17.09 13.82 15.13
N ARG A 844 16.49 12.64 15.07
CA ARG A 844 17.15 11.40 14.64
C ARG A 844 16.61 10.99 13.28
N ASP A 845 17.48 10.92 12.29
CA ASP A 845 17.19 10.34 10.98
C ASP A 845 17.86 8.97 10.88
N TYR A 846 17.06 7.93 11.08
CA TYR A 846 17.55 6.55 11.01
C TYR A 846 17.87 6.13 9.57
N SER A 847 17.51 6.90 8.55
CA SER A 847 17.81 6.51 7.15
C SER A 847 19.28 6.74 6.80
N CYS A 848 19.90 7.76 7.41
CA CYS A 848 21.31 8.07 7.30
C CYS A 848 22.11 7.75 8.58
N GLY A 849 21.44 7.36 9.67
CA GLY A 849 22.08 6.99 10.93
C GLY A 849 22.61 8.20 11.71
N ILE A 850 21.94 9.36 11.63
CA ILE A 850 22.41 10.62 12.23
C ILE A 850 21.42 11.13 13.29
N CYS A 851 21.95 11.54 14.43
CA CYS A 851 21.25 12.34 15.44
C CYS A 851 21.81 13.76 15.44
N CYS A 852 20.93 14.75 15.25
CA CYS A 852 21.26 16.17 15.23
C CYS A 852 20.71 16.84 16.51
N ASP A 853 21.59 17.52 17.24
CA ASP A 853 21.21 18.50 18.27
C ASP A 853 20.76 19.78 17.56
N LEU A 854 19.48 20.11 17.66
CA LEU A 854 18.88 21.24 16.96
C LEU A 854 19.20 22.60 17.62
N ILE A 855 19.76 22.58 18.83
CA ILE A 855 20.17 23.79 19.56
C ILE A 855 21.61 24.17 19.21
N ASN A 856 22.51 23.19 19.24
CA ASN A 856 23.96 23.41 19.04
C ASN A 856 24.44 23.10 17.62
N GLY A 857 23.62 22.41 16.81
CA GLY A 857 23.94 21.99 15.45
C GLY A 857 24.96 20.84 15.37
N SER A 858 25.27 20.17 16.48
CA SER A 858 26.17 19.02 16.49
C SER A 858 25.47 17.76 15.99
N GLU A 859 26.24 16.89 15.32
CA GLU A 859 25.76 15.61 14.82
C GLU A 859 26.55 14.46 15.44
N VAL A 860 25.84 13.38 15.78
CA VAL A 860 26.45 12.12 16.24
C VAL A 860 25.83 10.95 15.47
N CYS A 861 26.62 9.89 15.30
CA CYS A 861 26.15 8.66 14.66
C CYS A 861 25.21 7.90 15.61
N LEU A 862 24.11 7.38 15.05
CA LEU A 862 23.21 6.47 15.72
C LEU A 862 23.79 5.05 15.73
N ASP A 863 23.55 4.32 16.81
CA ASP A 863 24.00 2.94 17.01
C ASP A 863 22.93 1.89 16.62
N LEU A 864 21.91 2.31 15.86
CA LEU A 864 20.82 1.45 15.40
C LEU A 864 20.87 1.26 13.87
N PRO A 865 20.39 0.11 13.35
CA PRO A 865 20.39 -0.13 11.91
C PRO A 865 19.63 0.94 11.13
N ASN A 866 20.01 1.12 9.85
CA ASN A 866 19.33 2.10 9.01
C ASN A 866 17.87 1.70 8.76
N SER A 867 16.97 2.67 8.85
CA SER A 867 15.54 2.50 8.63
C SER A 867 14.91 3.82 8.19
N ARG A 868 13.85 3.79 7.37
CA ARG A 868 13.11 4.99 6.94
C ARG A 868 12.27 5.54 8.11
N VAL A 869 12.91 6.06 9.15
CA VAL A 869 12.24 6.56 10.36
C VAL A 869 12.84 7.91 10.75
N LEU A 870 11.97 8.85 11.10
CA LEU A 870 12.36 10.15 11.65
C LEU A 870 11.82 10.25 13.07
N TYR A 871 12.66 10.67 14.02
CA TYR A 871 12.28 10.86 15.41
C TYR A 871 12.65 12.27 15.86
N TYR A 872 11.74 12.94 16.55
CA TYR A 872 11.92 14.29 17.04
C TYR A 872 11.65 14.33 18.53
N LYS A 873 12.60 14.87 19.30
CA LYS A 873 12.47 15.08 20.75
C LYS A 873 12.34 16.57 21.04
N PHE A 874 11.47 16.90 21.99
CA PHE A 874 11.28 18.25 22.52
C PHE A 874 12.05 18.46 23.83
N ASP A 875 12.21 19.73 24.21
CA ASP A 875 12.92 20.20 25.41
C ASP A 875 12.35 19.65 26.73
N ASP A 876 11.06 19.31 26.76
CA ASP A 876 10.39 18.73 27.92
C ASP A 876 10.41 17.18 27.96
N ASN A 877 11.09 16.54 27.01
CA ASN A 877 11.12 15.08 26.74
C ASN A 877 9.86 14.50 26.06
N SER A 878 8.91 15.32 25.64
CA SER A 878 7.91 14.89 24.66
C SER A 878 8.58 14.54 23.34
N TRP A 879 7.94 13.74 22.50
CA TRP A 879 8.48 13.34 21.20
C TRP A 879 7.40 12.91 20.21
N PHE A 880 7.76 12.91 18.93
CA PHE A 880 7.02 12.19 17.91
C PHE A 880 7.94 11.45 16.94
N CYS A 881 7.44 10.37 16.35
CA CYS A 881 8.18 9.52 15.43
C CYS A 881 7.35 9.23 14.18
N VAL A 882 7.91 9.45 13.00
CA VAL A 882 7.28 9.27 11.70
C VAL A 882 7.87 8.04 11.01
N ARG A 883 7.01 7.08 10.67
CA ARG A 883 7.40 5.82 10.03
C ARG A 883 6.45 5.46 8.87
N PRO A 884 6.95 5.29 7.64
CA PRO A 884 6.18 4.73 6.55
C PRO A 884 5.98 3.22 6.72
N SER A 885 4.86 2.71 6.21
CA SER A 885 4.62 1.28 6.06
C SER A 885 5.52 0.71 4.97
N GLY A 886 5.95 -0.54 5.10
CA GLY A 886 6.76 -1.20 4.07
C GLY A 886 5.91 -1.66 2.87
N THR A 887 4.71 -2.16 3.14
CA THR A 887 3.86 -2.85 2.16
C THR A 887 2.74 -1.97 1.60
N GLU A 888 2.22 -1.05 2.41
CA GLU A 888 1.07 -0.22 2.04
C GLU A 888 1.47 1.26 1.92
N PRO A 889 0.85 2.07 1.06
CA PRO A 889 1.06 3.52 1.04
C PRO A 889 0.44 4.15 2.29
N LYS A 890 1.15 4.09 3.41
CA LYS A 890 0.64 4.50 4.74
C LYS A 890 1.78 5.05 5.59
N ILE A 891 1.52 6.09 6.37
CA ILE A 891 2.46 6.60 7.39
C ILE A 891 1.83 6.44 8.77
N LYS A 892 2.62 5.93 9.71
CA LYS A 892 2.32 5.88 11.13
C LYS A 892 3.12 6.99 11.83
N ILE A 893 2.43 7.80 12.62
CA ILE A 893 3.04 8.87 13.41
C ILE A 893 2.71 8.62 14.88
N TYR A 894 3.74 8.25 15.63
CA TYR A 894 3.66 7.94 17.06
C TYR A 894 3.93 9.21 17.85
N LEU A 895 3.08 9.50 18.81
CA LEU A 895 3.12 10.70 19.65
C LEU A 895 3.26 10.29 21.10
N SER A 896 4.08 11.00 21.86
CA SER A 896 4.17 10.85 23.32
C SER A 896 4.50 12.19 23.94
N VAL A 897 3.67 12.65 24.87
CA VAL A 897 3.90 13.90 25.59
C VAL A 897 3.96 13.66 27.10
N VAL A 898 4.64 14.56 27.80
CA VAL A 898 4.70 14.55 29.27
C VAL A 898 4.26 15.90 29.84
N GLY A 899 3.39 15.88 30.85
CA GLY A 899 2.90 17.05 31.56
C GLY A 899 3.02 16.92 33.07
N LYS A 900 2.82 18.02 33.80
CA LYS A 900 2.78 18.02 35.28
C LYS A 900 1.41 17.61 35.82
N SER A 901 0.38 17.63 34.96
CA SER A 901 -0.97 17.15 35.24
C SER A 901 -1.54 16.44 34.01
N ASP A 902 -2.60 15.66 34.21
CA ASP A 902 -3.31 15.00 33.10
C ASP A 902 -3.84 16.02 32.07
N GLU A 903 -4.33 17.18 32.54
CA GLU A 903 -4.83 18.26 31.69
C GLU A 903 -3.71 18.90 30.85
N GLU A 904 -2.54 19.16 31.44
CA GLU A 904 -1.39 19.69 30.70
C GLU A 904 -0.94 18.71 29.63
N ALA A 905 -0.83 17.42 29.97
CA ALA A 905 -0.47 16.38 29.02
C ALA A 905 -1.50 16.25 27.89
N ALA A 906 -2.80 16.33 28.19
CA ALA A 906 -3.86 16.32 27.17
C ALA A 906 -3.73 17.49 26.20
N ASN A 907 -3.53 18.70 26.72
CA ASN A 907 -3.40 19.90 25.91
C ASN A 907 -2.16 19.85 24.99
N LYS A 908 -1.03 19.36 25.51
CA LYS A 908 0.19 19.14 24.71
C LYS A 908 -0.03 18.12 23.60
N LEU A 909 -0.70 17.01 23.89
CA LEU A 909 -0.97 15.97 22.89
C LEU A 909 -1.84 16.50 21.75
N GLU A 910 -2.91 17.24 22.08
CA GLU A 910 -3.79 17.83 21.07
C GLU A 910 -3.10 18.93 20.26
N SER A 911 -2.25 19.75 20.89
CA SER A 911 -1.40 20.71 20.19
C SER A 911 -0.46 20.03 19.19
N LEU A 912 0.23 18.95 19.63
CA LEU A 912 1.12 18.15 18.80
C LEU A 912 0.39 17.49 17.63
N LYS A 913 -0.79 16.90 17.86
CA LYS A 913 -1.63 16.33 16.78
C LYS A 913 -2.04 17.38 15.76
N LYS A 914 -2.55 18.53 16.21
CA LYS A 914 -3.02 19.60 15.32
C LYS A 914 -1.90 20.10 14.42
N MET A 915 -0.70 20.25 14.97
CA MET A 915 0.50 20.60 14.21
C MET A 915 0.87 19.52 13.17
N ILE A 916 0.81 18.24 13.55
CA ILE A 916 1.19 17.15 12.64
C ILE A 916 0.17 17.03 11.50
N LEU A 917 -1.12 17.15 11.82
CA LEU A 917 -2.20 17.07 10.83
C LEU A 917 -2.20 18.26 9.87
N SER A 918 -1.89 19.48 10.33
CA SER A 918 -1.78 20.64 9.43
C SER A 918 -0.64 20.49 8.41
N LYS A 919 0.40 19.72 8.75
CA LYS A 919 1.50 19.39 7.85
C LYS A 919 1.19 18.24 6.90
N ALA A 920 0.32 17.31 7.31
CA ALA A 920 -0.08 16.17 6.51
C ALA A 920 -0.99 16.53 5.32
N GLY A 921 -1.57 17.74 5.31
CA GLY A 921 -2.48 18.24 4.27
C GLY A 921 -3.93 18.06 4.68
#